data_AF-A0A199XTE8-F1
#
_entry.id   AF-A0A199XTE8-F1
#
_cell.length_a   1.000
_cell.length_b   1.000
_cell.length_c   1.000
_cell.angle_alpha   90.00
_cell.angle_beta   90.00
_cell.angle_gamma   90.00
#
_symmetry.space_group_name_H-M   'P 1'
#
loop_
_entity.id
_entity.type
_entity.pdbx_description
1 polymer ?
#
loop_
_entity_poly.entity_id
_entity_poly.type
_entity_poly.pdbx_seq_one_letter_code
_entity_poly.pdbx_strand_id
1 'polypeptide(L)'
;MKCKLFFLMVLIILVPLKFLAQNTLSFQAVEVGTGSDFEISISLQNQDHIAALQFDLSYNATAIELLSGHVLTSMAPNHSLSVSNPLPGIVRVIIYSASNAVLNPISGLLVRLKMKSKTVAGTFNCSFSNVIGSSALGTEIPITGSNQNVVVKGPMLALLNSSIDFGKTPIGSTPTRQISIQNTGNLPLVLSGNTSIPPFAFLDTYPVSISPNETKNLTFGLNTATKINTTLHLGFQNNDPDPIRNIQAIAVSAKVYAVNEIHIGNGSGTINTEIEIPVYVNNMEAFNGFQFDVLLPADITYVNNSIIQSSRFNGHSISASVVNGNTLRFIAFSSSNKEFNGNNGEFFRFKLKPAVSSGVYNLSISNPILSNTTLGNIVSDAFNGSIQINAPNLSLSTNSISYGNIPITESRTTDVTLYNTGSSLLIIDSIVTSSSQMVISTPLPIEIVPGASIMVELKYKPTNSGSFSETISFRYNGSDLQKIVNVQASVFSPNYIMIQNQVGIKNQLNNFSILLKNNDAVRAVQFDVELPSGFILQSSNLTTTARSAGFNVSASLLSGNKYRILLYSFSSASISAGSESIINFPVFLNANLSSGNYSFVYSNVIFSNTSNQNIASIALEEGKITLNDAPIAVADQITVAEAGTATTLVGGAASVLTNDTDVENNPLIAVLVSGVSNGTLTLNSNGTFSYVHNGSETTSDSFTYQANDGKLNSNTITVTITVSPANDAPIAVADQIIVVEAGTATTLVGGAISVLTNDTDAENNPLSAVLVSGVSNGTLTLNSNGTFTYVHNASETTSDSFTYQANDGNLNSNTITVTITVSPANDAPIAVADQIIVVEAGAATTLVGGAISVLTNDTDAENNPLSAVLVSGVSNGTLTLNSNGTFTYVHNGSETTSDSFTYQANDGYRNSNVVIVSISITKNLSTDSYEKTIEVVAHPNPTRDIVEIAIPEELVLEKIELYNSLGELVGRYSTNIIPFQNFATGNYFLRIFTSKGSISKKIIKM
;
A
#
# COMPACT_ATOMS: atom_id res chain seq x y z
N MET A 1 -167.73 8.78 7.78
CA MET A 1 -169.06 8.28 7.33
C MET A 1 -168.90 7.51 6.02
N LYS A 2 -169.94 6.82 5.50
CA LYS A 2 -169.89 5.92 4.31
C LYS A 2 -171.05 6.21 3.32
N CYS A 3 -170.83 5.98 2.01
CA CYS A 3 -171.82 5.63 0.94
C CYS A 3 -171.06 4.97 -0.25
N LYS A 4 -171.54 4.01 -1.09
CA LYS A 4 -172.82 3.71 -1.80
C LYS A 4 -172.99 4.51 -3.14
N LEU A 5 -173.48 4.03 -4.30
CA LEU A 5 -173.97 2.74 -4.89
C LEU A 5 -174.08 2.91 -6.47
N PHE A 6 -174.49 2.04 -7.45
CA PHE A 6 -174.91 0.62 -7.63
C PHE A 6 -174.99 0.20 -9.14
N PHE A 7 -174.96 -1.11 -9.48
CA PHE A 7 -175.71 -1.84 -10.58
C PHE A 7 -175.56 -1.48 -12.10
N LEU A 8 -176.03 -2.23 -13.14
CA LEU A 8 -176.25 -3.70 -13.41
C LEU A 8 -176.79 -3.97 -14.88
N MET A 9 -176.51 -5.16 -15.46
CA MET A 9 -177.42 -6.04 -16.27
C MET A 9 -177.45 -6.11 -17.84
N VAL A 10 -177.69 -7.35 -18.33
CA VAL A 10 -178.22 -7.83 -19.65
C VAL A 10 -177.25 -8.08 -20.84
N LEU A 11 -177.65 -9.03 -21.71
CA LEU A 11 -176.97 -9.73 -22.80
C LEU A 11 -177.91 -9.82 -24.03
N ILE A 12 -177.41 -9.69 -25.28
CA ILE A 12 -177.75 -10.51 -26.49
C ILE A 12 -177.11 -9.97 -27.80
N ILE A 13 -176.29 -10.83 -28.41
CA ILE A 13 -176.00 -11.10 -29.85
C ILE A 13 -176.47 -10.09 -30.94
N LEU A 14 -175.52 -9.50 -31.72
CA LEU A 14 -175.27 -9.76 -33.17
C LEU A 14 -174.22 -8.80 -33.81
N VAL A 15 -173.42 -9.31 -34.76
CA VAL A 15 -172.47 -8.63 -35.70
C VAL A 15 -171.29 -7.83 -35.08
N PRO A 16 -170.03 -8.03 -35.54
CA PRO A 16 -168.87 -7.27 -35.05
C PRO A 16 -168.72 -5.89 -35.72
N LEU A 17 -168.70 -4.82 -34.93
CA LEU A 17 -168.27 -3.49 -35.41
C LEU A 17 -166.74 -3.35 -35.37
N LYS A 18 -166.19 -2.80 -36.45
CA LYS A 18 -164.75 -2.53 -36.62
C LYS A 18 -164.37 -1.25 -35.85
N PHE A 19 -163.73 -1.37 -34.69
CA PHE A 19 -163.12 -0.22 -34.02
C PHE A 19 -162.01 0.37 -34.90
N LEU A 20 -162.06 1.67 -35.14
CA LEU A 20 -161.05 2.43 -35.86
C LEU A 20 -159.89 2.79 -34.91
N ALA A 21 -158.66 2.73 -35.41
CA ALA A 21 -157.48 3.14 -34.65
C ALA A 21 -157.35 4.68 -34.68
N GLN A 22 -156.95 5.27 -33.55
CA GLN A 22 -156.76 6.73 -33.45
C GLN A 22 -155.41 7.17 -34.04
N ASN A 23 -155.38 8.39 -34.58
CA ASN A 23 -154.21 9.00 -35.21
C ASN A 23 -153.32 9.73 -34.18
N THR A 24 -152.00 9.75 -34.38
CA THR A 24 -151.05 10.35 -33.40
C THR A 24 -149.78 10.95 -34.04
N LEU A 25 -149.30 12.08 -33.48
CA LEU A 25 -148.04 12.78 -33.81
C LEU A 25 -146.93 12.57 -32.76
N SER A 26 -145.65 12.49 -33.17
CA SER A 26 -144.51 12.35 -32.24
C SER A 26 -143.13 12.77 -32.81
N PHE A 27 -142.15 13.00 -31.93
CA PHE A 27 -140.71 13.23 -32.21
C PHE A 27 -139.81 12.67 -31.07
N GLN A 28 -138.49 12.92 -31.10
CA GLN A 28 -137.49 12.45 -30.10
C GLN A 28 -136.69 13.61 -29.45
N ALA A 29 -136.05 13.35 -28.30
CA ALA A 29 -135.25 14.31 -27.53
C ALA A 29 -133.83 14.58 -28.10
N VAL A 30 -133.18 15.68 -27.69
CA VAL A 30 -131.92 16.20 -28.28
C VAL A 30 -130.95 16.74 -27.21
N GLU A 31 -129.63 16.68 -27.40
CA GLU A 31 -128.64 17.41 -26.56
C GLU A 31 -127.76 18.34 -27.41
N VAL A 32 -127.40 19.53 -26.89
CA VAL A 32 -126.62 20.56 -27.62
C VAL A 32 -125.71 21.38 -26.68
N GLY A 33 -124.77 22.14 -27.27
CA GLY A 33 -124.01 23.17 -26.55
C GLY A 33 -124.79 24.48 -26.39
N THR A 34 -124.19 25.46 -25.71
CA THR A 34 -124.70 26.84 -25.66
C THR A 34 -124.49 27.53 -27.02
N GLY A 35 -125.57 27.86 -27.74
CA GLY A 35 -125.51 28.66 -28.99
C GLY A 35 -125.58 27.89 -30.32
N SER A 36 -125.99 26.61 -30.33
CA SER A 36 -125.86 25.67 -31.46
C SER A 36 -127.17 25.34 -32.19
N ASP A 37 -127.12 25.06 -33.49
CA ASP A 37 -128.27 24.78 -34.36
C ASP A 37 -128.64 23.28 -34.37
N PHE A 38 -129.93 22.92 -34.53
CA PHE A 38 -130.44 21.54 -34.54
C PHE A 38 -131.79 21.38 -35.31
N GLU A 39 -132.29 20.15 -35.45
CA GLU A 39 -133.58 19.82 -36.10
C GLU A 39 -134.53 19.02 -35.19
N ILE A 40 -135.85 19.17 -35.39
CA ILE A 40 -136.90 18.33 -34.84
C ILE A 40 -137.66 17.66 -36.00
N SER A 41 -137.76 16.33 -35.97
CA SER A 41 -138.44 15.50 -36.99
C SER A 41 -139.75 14.94 -36.47
N ILE A 42 -140.89 15.34 -37.06
CA ILE A 42 -142.24 15.01 -36.59
C ILE A 42 -142.89 13.96 -37.49
N SER A 43 -143.38 12.88 -36.89
CA SER A 43 -144.00 11.74 -37.56
C SER A 43 -145.48 11.59 -37.19
N LEU A 44 -146.28 11.03 -38.11
CA LEU A 44 -147.72 10.84 -38.01
C LEU A 44 -148.07 9.35 -38.21
N GLN A 45 -149.02 8.83 -37.43
CA GLN A 45 -149.36 7.40 -37.40
C GLN A 45 -150.87 7.14 -37.49
N ASN A 46 -151.23 5.99 -38.08
CA ASN A 46 -152.59 5.40 -38.20
C ASN A 46 -153.59 6.17 -39.07
N GLN A 47 -153.12 6.64 -40.24
CA GLN A 47 -153.92 7.39 -41.21
C GLN A 47 -155.19 6.68 -41.66
N ASP A 48 -156.34 7.33 -41.47
CA ASP A 48 -157.61 6.94 -42.09
C ASP A 48 -158.27 8.18 -42.70
N HIS A 49 -158.14 8.35 -44.02
CA HIS A 49 -158.83 9.36 -44.85
C HIS A 49 -158.59 10.87 -44.57
N ILE A 50 -157.50 11.25 -43.88
CA ILE A 50 -157.10 12.65 -43.63
C ILE A 50 -156.59 13.34 -44.92
N ALA A 51 -157.15 14.51 -45.27
CA ALA A 51 -156.75 15.35 -46.41
C ALA A 51 -156.25 16.77 -46.01
N ALA A 52 -156.42 17.15 -44.74
CA ALA A 52 -155.74 18.30 -44.15
C ALA A 52 -155.48 18.09 -42.65
N LEU A 53 -154.42 18.73 -42.13
CA LEU A 53 -153.91 18.59 -40.78
C LEU A 53 -153.29 19.90 -40.28
N GLN A 54 -153.71 20.38 -39.11
CA GLN A 54 -153.07 21.45 -38.34
C GLN A 54 -152.58 20.92 -36.99
N PHE A 55 -151.45 21.43 -36.49
CA PHE A 55 -151.04 21.28 -35.09
C PHE A 55 -150.12 22.42 -34.62
N ASP A 56 -150.06 22.63 -33.32
CA ASP A 56 -149.10 23.53 -32.66
C ASP A 56 -148.06 22.72 -31.86
N LEU A 57 -146.80 23.18 -31.84
CA LEU A 57 -145.69 22.63 -31.04
C LEU A 57 -145.06 23.74 -30.18
N SER A 58 -145.03 23.53 -28.87
CA SER A 58 -144.52 24.46 -27.87
C SER A 58 -143.07 24.15 -27.46
N TYR A 59 -142.25 25.18 -27.19
CA TYR A 59 -140.85 25.09 -26.78
C TYR A 59 -140.41 26.31 -25.93
N ASN A 60 -139.33 26.20 -25.16
CA ASN A 60 -138.84 27.30 -24.33
C ASN A 60 -138.07 28.37 -25.16
N ALA A 61 -138.72 29.51 -25.43
CA ALA A 61 -138.17 30.62 -26.22
C ALA A 61 -136.93 31.34 -25.62
N THR A 62 -136.66 31.21 -24.31
CA THR A 62 -135.45 31.82 -23.69
C THR A 62 -134.21 30.94 -23.88
N ALA A 63 -134.40 29.65 -24.09
CA ALA A 63 -133.33 28.67 -24.30
C ALA A 63 -133.19 28.22 -25.76
N ILE A 64 -134.27 28.29 -26.56
CA ILE A 64 -134.38 27.76 -27.92
C ILE A 64 -135.03 28.80 -28.85
N GLU A 65 -134.73 28.75 -30.14
CA GLU A 65 -135.27 29.58 -31.22
C GLU A 65 -135.66 28.73 -32.44
N LEU A 66 -136.64 29.18 -33.24
CA LEU A 66 -137.05 28.53 -34.50
C LEU A 66 -136.38 29.23 -35.69
N LEU A 67 -135.93 28.45 -36.67
CA LEU A 67 -135.27 28.92 -37.89
C LEU A 67 -136.18 28.76 -39.13
N SER A 68 -135.68 29.17 -40.30
CA SER A 68 -136.36 28.99 -41.59
C SER A 68 -135.92 27.70 -42.32
N GLY A 69 -136.75 27.21 -43.25
CA GLY A 69 -136.40 26.10 -44.15
C GLY A 69 -137.02 24.75 -43.79
N HIS A 70 -138.31 24.77 -43.41
CA HIS A 70 -139.10 23.59 -43.07
C HIS A 70 -139.56 22.83 -44.31
N VAL A 71 -139.67 21.50 -44.23
CA VAL A 71 -139.99 20.63 -45.37
C VAL A 71 -141.01 19.55 -45.01
N LEU A 72 -141.97 19.34 -45.91
CA LEU A 72 -142.83 18.15 -45.95
C LEU A 72 -142.05 16.95 -46.51
N THR A 73 -142.51 15.75 -46.20
CA THR A 73 -142.02 14.50 -46.79
C THR A 73 -142.91 14.01 -47.94
N SER A 74 -142.47 12.92 -48.59
CA SER A 74 -143.25 12.13 -49.55
C SER A 74 -144.52 11.46 -48.96
N MET A 75 -144.84 11.68 -47.68
CA MET A 75 -146.12 11.32 -47.07
C MET A 75 -147.26 12.22 -47.56
N ALA A 76 -146.95 13.48 -47.88
CA ALA A 76 -147.91 14.50 -48.27
C ALA A 76 -147.56 15.12 -49.65
N PRO A 77 -147.29 14.32 -50.70
CA PRO A 77 -146.64 14.79 -51.93
C PRO A 77 -147.50 15.78 -52.73
N ASN A 78 -148.83 15.67 -52.59
CA ASN A 78 -149.82 16.55 -53.22
C ASN A 78 -150.44 17.56 -52.23
N HIS A 79 -149.71 17.90 -51.15
CA HIS A 79 -150.12 18.86 -50.14
C HIS A 79 -149.16 20.05 -50.10
N SER A 80 -149.66 21.21 -49.70
CA SER A 80 -148.85 22.38 -49.35
C SER A 80 -148.53 22.41 -47.86
N LEU A 81 -147.35 22.91 -47.52
CA LEU A 81 -146.93 23.18 -46.14
C LEU A 81 -147.04 24.67 -45.85
N SER A 82 -147.70 25.02 -44.75
CA SER A 82 -147.55 26.31 -44.10
C SER A 82 -147.00 26.09 -42.70
N VAL A 83 -145.90 26.78 -42.36
CA VAL A 83 -145.40 26.86 -40.99
C VAL A 83 -145.36 28.33 -40.60
N SER A 84 -145.99 28.65 -39.48
CA SER A 84 -146.07 29.99 -38.90
C SER A 84 -145.76 29.91 -37.41
N ASN A 85 -145.45 31.05 -36.78
CA ASN A 85 -145.06 31.07 -35.37
C ASN A 85 -145.99 32.03 -34.60
N PRO A 86 -147.24 31.64 -34.30
CA PRO A 86 -148.30 32.55 -33.83
C PRO A 86 -147.98 33.23 -32.49
N LEU A 87 -147.15 32.61 -31.65
CA LEU A 87 -146.65 33.18 -30.40
C LEU A 87 -145.18 32.78 -30.18
N PRO A 88 -144.38 33.57 -29.44
CA PRO A 88 -143.02 33.16 -29.04
C PRO A 88 -143.05 31.82 -28.31
N GLY A 89 -142.26 30.85 -28.77
CA GLY A 89 -142.26 29.51 -28.19
C GLY A 89 -143.39 28.59 -28.68
N ILE A 90 -144.20 28.97 -29.68
CA ILE A 90 -145.23 28.09 -30.28
C ILE A 90 -145.14 28.15 -31.81
N VAL A 91 -144.87 26.99 -32.42
CA VAL A 91 -144.84 26.77 -33.87
C VAL A 91 -146.18 26.19 -34.32
N ARG A 92 -146.87 26.81 -35.28
CA ARG A 92 -148.05 26.26 -35.95
C ARG A 92 -147.68 25.66 -37.30
N VAL A 93 -148.06 24.41 -37.53
CA VAL A 93 -147.92 23.68 -38.79
C VAL A 93 -149.31 23.42 -39.37
N ILE A 94 -149.50 23.71 -40.66
CA ILE A 94 -150.70 23.40 -41.42
C ILE A 94 -150.29 22.70 -42.72
N ILE A 95 -150.92 21.56 -43.01
CA ILE A 95 -150.66 20.70 -44.17
C ILE A 95 -152.01 20.44 -44.83
N TYR A 96 -152.15 20.76 -46.11
CA TYR A 96 -153.46 20.69 -46.79
C TYR A 96 -153.31 20.40 -48.30
N SER A 97 -154.25 19.66 -48.87
CA SER A 97 -154.33 19.44 -50.32
C SER A 97 -155.46 20.24 -50.96
N ALA A 98 -155.14 21.06 -51.97
CA ALA A 98 -156.13 21.85 -52.72
C ALA A 98 -157.02 21.00 -53.67
N SER A 99 -156.67 19.73 -53.90
CA SER A 99 -157.45 18.76 -54.67
C SER A 99 -158.17 17.75 -53.77
N ASN A 100 -158.24 18.01 -52.46
CA ASN A 100 -158.73 17.10 -51.42
C ASN A 100 -158.06 15.71 -51.44
N ALA A 101 -156.82 15.64 -51.94
CA ALA A 101 -156.05 14.40 -51.91
C ALA A 101 -155.76 13.99 -50.45
N VAL A 102 -155.99 12.72 -50.13
CA VAL A 102 -155.69 12.15 -48.81
C VAL A 102 -154.17 11.98 -48.65
N LEU A 103 -153.66 12.13 -47.42
CA LEU A 103 -152.28 11.78 -47.05
C LEU A 103 -151.99 10.31 -47.37
N ASN A 104 -150.75 9.98 -47.72
CA ASN A 104 -150.37 8.61 -48.06
C ASN A 104 -150.69 7.67 -46.86
N PRO A 105 -151.48 6.59 -47.02
CA PRO A 105 -152.06 5.81 -45.90
C PRO A 105 -151.06 4.92 -45.13
N ILE A 106 -149.78 5.31 -45.07
CA ILE A 106 -148.70 4.61 -44.38
C ILE A 106 -148.16 5.53 -43.28
N SER A 107 -148.12 5.06 -42.03
CA SER A 107 -147.52 5.77 -40.89
C SER A 107 -146.04 6.10 -41.11
N GLY A 108 -145.56 7.28 -40.69
CA GLY A 108 -144.16 7.68 -40.86
C GLY A 108 -143.87 9.18 -40.70
N LEU A 109 -142.70 9.62 -41.15
CA LEU A 109 -142.26 11.01 -41.01
C LEU A 109 -143.12 11.95 -41.88
N LEU A 110 -143.60 13.05 -41.29
CA LEU A 110 -144.49 14.02 -41.92
C LEU A 110 -143.78 15.33 -42.28
N VAL A 111 -143.05 15.92 -41.33
CA VAL A 111 -142.44 17.26 -41.47
C VAL A 111 -141.17 17.39 -40.62
N ARG A 112 -140.23 18.26 -41.03
CA ARG A 112 -139.06 18.66 -40.23
C ARG A 112 -139.05 20.16 -39.92
N LEU A 113 -138.69 20.49 -38.69
CA LEU A 113 -138.53 21.84 -38.14
C LEU A 113 -137.05 22.11 -37.79
N LYS A 114 -136.57 23.36 -37.96
CA LYS A 114 -135.18 23.76 -37.69
C LYS A 114 -135.11 24.73 -36.51
N MET A 115 -134.14 24.57 -35.63
CA MET A 115 -134.05 25.30 -34.34
C MET A 115 -132.61 25.63 -33.93
N LYS A 116 -132.44 26.45 -32.89
CA LYS A 116 -131.13 26.86 -32.32
C LYS A 116 -131.20 27.03 -30.80
N SER A 117 -130.14 26.70 -30.06
CA SER A 117 -130.01 26.94 -28.61
C SER A 117 -129.37 28.29 -28.27
N LYS A 118 -129.60 28.75 -27.03
CA LYS A 118 -129.06 30.00 -26.46
C LYS A 118 -128.01 29.71 -25.37
N THR A 119 -127.57 30.74 -24.64
CA THR A 119 -126.42 30.67 -23.70
C THR A 119 -126.75 30.12 -22.30
N VAL A 120 -127.98 29.70 -22.03
CA VAL A 120 -128.39 29.19 -20.71
C VAL A 120 -128.16 27.67 -20.64
N ALA A 121 -127.31 27.23 -19.70
CA ALA A 121 -127.16 25.81 -19.38
C ALA A 121 -128.37 25.26 -18.60
N GLY A 122 -128.80 24.04 -18.89
CA GLY A 122 -130.01 23.45 -18.29
C GLY A 122 -130.71 22.42 -19.19
N THR A 123 -131.91 22.01 -18.79
CA THR A 123 -132.78 21.05 -19.50
C THR A 123 -134.18 21.63 -19.68
N PHE A 124 -134.79 21.44 -20.85
CA PHE A 124 -136.03 22.10 -21.27
C PHE A 124 -136.98 21.13 -21.98
N ASN A 125 -138.30 21.36 -21.89
CA ASN A 125 -139.33 20.45 -22.42
C ASN A 125 -140.15 21.11 -23.56
N CYS A 126 -140.67 20.29 -24.48
CA CYS A 126 -141.43 20.71 -25.67
C CYS A 126 -142.69 19.81 -25.86
N SER A 127 -143.82 20.38 -26.33
CA SER A 127 -145.14 19.70 -26.30
C SER A 127 -146.13 20.09 -27.39
N PHE A 128 -147.01 19.17 -27.80
CA PHE A 128 -148.04 19.42 -28.84
C PHE A 128 -149.36 19.97 -28.29
N SER A 129 -150.06 20.77 -29.10
CA SER A 129 -151.42 21.28 -28.86
C SER A 129 -152.17 21.57 -30.18
N ASN A 130 -153.46 21.97 -30.09
CA ASN A 130 -154.30 22.39 -31.23
C ASN A 130 -154.27 21.46 -32.47
N VAL A 131 -154.21 20.15 -32.24
CA VAL A 131 -154.13 19.13 -33.29
C VAL A 131 -155.52 18.90 -33.89
N ILE A 132 -155.69 19.20 -35.18
CA ILE A 132 -156.96 19.07 -35.92
C ILE A 132 -156.67 18.39 -37.25
N GLY A 133 -157.27 17.23 -37.50
CA GLY A 133 -157.33 16.60 -38.82
C GLY A 133 -158.70 16.79 -39.45
N SER A 134 -158.77 16.78 -40.78
CA SER A 134 -160.05 16.72 -41.51
C SER A 134 -159.99 15.77 -42.71
N SER A 135 -161.12 15.13 -43.01
CA SER A 135 -161.27 14.26 -44.17
C SER A 135 -161.40 15.05 -45.48
N ALA A 136 -161.30 14.34 -46.61
CA ALA A 136 -161.61 14.89 -47.94
C ALA A 136 -163.07 15.39 -48.09
N LEU A 137 -163.97 15.05 -47.16
CA LEU A 137 -165.36 15.50 -47.07
C LEU A 137 -165.59 16.55 -45.97
N GLY A 138 -164.54 17.08 -45.34
CA GLY A 138 -164.62 18.15 -44.35
C GLY A 138 -165.05 17.72 -42.94
N THR A 139 -165.24 16.42 -42.68
CA THR A 139 -165.45 15.92 -41.31
C THR A 139 -164.14 15.93 -40.52
N GLU A 140 -164.17 16.40 -39.27
CA GLU A 140 -162.99 16.35 -38.39
C GLU A 140 -162.58 14.91 -38.06
N ILE A 141 -161.27 14.68 -37.98
CA ILE A 141 -160.65 13.40 -37.63
C ILE A 141 -159.79 13.64 -36.38
N PRO A 142 -160.03 12.92 -35.27
CA PRO A 142 -159.32 13.15 -34.01
C PRO A 142 -157.89 12.60 -34.03
N ILE A 143 -156.93 13.45 -33.68
CA ILE A 143 -155.49 13.16 -33.68
C ILE A 143 -154.88 13.62 -32.35
N THR A 144 -153.94 12.86 -31.79
CA THR A 144 -153.23 13.16 -30.53
C THR A 144 -151.74 13.47 -30.75
N GLY A 145 -150.99 13.90 -29.73
CA GLY A 145 -149.56 14.21 -29.81
C GLY A 145 -148.77 13.85 -28.55
N SER A 146 -147.43 13.73 -28.64
CA SER A 146 -146.54 13.31 -27.53
C SER A 146 -145.27 14.17 -27.37
N ASN A 147 -144.80 14.35 -26.14
CA ASN A 147 -143.88 15.44 -25.71
C ASN A 147 -142.44 14.94 -25.41
N GLN A 148 -141.41 15.79 -25.59
CA GLN A 148 -139.95 15.45 -25.42
C GLN A 148 -139.06 16.66 -25.04
N ASN A 149 -137.76 16.45 -24.75
CA ASN A 149 -136.85 17.41 -24.08
C ASN A 149 -135.52 17.77 -24.83
N VAL A 150 -134.80 18.81 -24.35
CA VAL A 150 -133.50 19.34 -24.85
C VAL A 150 -132.51 19.77 -23.72
N VAL A 151 -131.18 19.64 -23.85
CA VAL A 151 -130.15 19.82 -22.75
C VAL A 151 -128.87 20.64 -23.13
N VAL A 152 -128.22 21.35 -22.16
CA VAL A 152 -126.97 22.20 -22.28
C VAL A 152 -126.07 22.20 -20.99
N LYS A 153 -124.71 22.33 -21.06
CA LYS A 153 -123.66 22.02 -20.00
C LYS A 153 -122.44 23.03 -19.88
N GLY A 154 -121.50 22.96 -18.88
CA GLY A 154 -120.44 24.00 -18.56
C GLY A 154 -119.10 23.63 -17.79
N PRO A 155 -118.28 24.61 -17.25
CA PRO A 155 -116.84 24.50 -16.81
C PRO A 155 -116.47 24.63 -15.27
N MET A 156 -115.17 24.63 -14.82
CA MET A 156 -114.75 24.47 -13.36
C MET A 156 -113.21 24.60 -12.91
N LEU A 157 -112.88 24.92 -11.62
CA LEU A 157 -111.52 24.96 -10.95
C LEU A 157 -111.24 23.87 -9.83
N ALA A 158 -109.96 23.54 -9.54
CA ALA A 158 -109.48 22.75 -8.37
C ALA A 158 -108.07 23.13 -7.78
N LEU A 159 -107.82 22.81 -6.49
CA LEU A 159 -106.54 22.95 -5.74
C LEU A 159 -105.86 21.59 -5.48
N LEU A 160 -104.52 21.53 -5.37
CA LEU A 160 -103.77 20.29 -5.09
C LEU A 160 -103.07 20.24 -3.71
N ASN A 161 -102.74 21.38 -3.10
CA ASN A 161 -102.17 21.47 -1.74
C ASN A 161 -102.76 22.69 -1.00
N SER A 162 -102.54 22.81 0.32
CA SER A 162 -103.19 23.83 1.16
C SER A 162 -102.27 24.65 2.09
N SER A 163 -100.97 24.34 2.20
CA SER A 163 -100.06 25.08 3.09
C SER A 163 -98.58 25.05 2.68
N ILE A 164 -97.78 25.97 3.25
CA ILE A 164 -96.35 26.21 3.00
C ILE A 164 -95.64 26.55 4.31
N ASP A 165 -94.40 26.06 4.53
CA ASP A 165 -93.52 26.50 5.62
C ASP A 165 -92.09 26.86 5.14
N PHE A 166 -91.50 27.86 5.78
CA PHE A 166 -90.13 28.34 5.56
C PHE A 166 -89.14 27.94 6.68
N GLY A 167 -89.61 27.52 7.85
CA GLY A 167 -88.76 27.05 8.95
C GLY A 167 -87.94 28.16 9.64
N LYS A 168 -86.74 27.82 10.14
CA LYS A 168 -85.77 28.79 10.70
C LYS A 168 -84.92 29.41 9.58
N THR A 169 -84.75 30.74 9.58
CA THR A 169 -83.95 31.46 8.56
C THR A 169 -83.13 32.62 9.19
N PRO A 170 -81.88 32.89 8.75
CA PRO A 170 -81.13 34.07 9.21
C PRO A 170 -81.74 35.38 8.71
N ILE A 171 -81.55 36.47 9.46
CA ILE A 171 -81.84 37.84 8.99
C ILE A 171 -81.01 38.15 7.73
N GLY A 172 -81.64 38.77 6.73
CA GLY A 172 -80.99 39.17 5.47
C GLY A 172 -81.06 38.13 4.34
N SER A 173 -81.68 36.97 4.58
CA SER A 173 -81.92 35.93 3.57
C SER A 173 -83.28 36.07 2.86
N THR A 174 -83.42 35.53 1.64
CA THR A 174 -84.65 35.66 0.83
C THR A 174 -85.11 34.32 0.23
N PRO A 175 -85.61 33.37 1.04
CA PRO A 175 -86.01 32.05 0.56
C PRO A 175 -87.37 32.06 -0.17
N THR A 176 -87.63 31.04 -0.99
CA THR A 176 -88.88 30.85 -1.75
C THR A 176 -89.47 29.42 -1.63
N ARG A 177 -90.75 29.27 -1.98
CA ARG A 177 -91.57 28.04 -1.93
C ARG A 177 -92.64 28.04 -3.05
N GLN A 178 -93.28 26.89 -3.34
CA GLN A 178 -94.31 26.76 -4.39
C GLN A 178 -95.52 25.91 -3.99
N ILE A 179 -96.62 26.01 -4.75
CA ILE A 179 -97.90 25.29 -4.60
C ILE A 179 -98.61 25.06 -5.96
N SER A 180 -99.51 24.08 -6.09
CA SER A 180 -100.10 23.64 -7.39
C SER A 180 -101.64 23.68 -7.46
N ILE A 181 -102.18 23.97 -8.66
CA ILE A 181 -103.61 24.18 -8.99
C ILE A 181 -103.98 23.62 -10.38
N GLN A 182 -105.27 23.36 -10.69
CA GLN A 182 -105.72 22.79 -11.98
C GLN A 182 -107.10 23.30 -12.46
N ASN A 183 -107.28 23.50 -13.78
CA ASN A 183 -108.59 23.72 -14.44
C ASN A 183 -109.21 22.38 -14.87
N THR A 184 -110.51 22.18 -14.64
CA THR A 184 -111.25 20.94 -14.98
C THR A 184 -112.49 21.18 -15.86
N GLY A 185 -112.69 22.42 -16.35
CA GLY A 185 -113.79 22.78 -17.25
C GLY A 185 -113.50 22.60 -18.74
N ASN A 186 -114.53 22.82 -19.57
CA ASN A 186 -114.43 22.81 -21.03
C ASN A 186 -114.11 24.19 -21.65
N LEU A 187 -113.86 25.21 -20.83
CA LEU A 187 -113.44 26.56 -21.24
C LEU A 187 -112.26 27.06 -20.36
N PRO A 188 -111.47 28.05 -20.80
CA PRO A 188 -110.33 28.56 -20.04
C PRO A 188 -110.72 29.22 -18.71
N LEU A 189 -109.91 28.95 -17.69
CA LEU A 189 -110.03 29.51 -16.35
C LEU A 189 -108.96 30.61 -16.16
N VAL A 190 -109.29 31.67 -15.42
CA VAL A 190 -108.39 32.81 -15.16
C VAL A 190 -108.43 33.15 -13.68
N LEU A 191 -107.28 33.15 -13.00
CA LEU A 191 -107.15 33.64 -11.62
C LEU A 191 -106.80 35.12 -11.56
N SER A 192 -107.40 35.81 -10.59
CA SER A 192 -107.19 37.22 -10.27
C SER A 192 -107.16 37.46 -8.75
N GLY A 193 -106.68 38.64 -8.34
CA GLY A 193 -106.57 39.03 -6.93
C GLY A 193 -105.27 39.78 -6.63
N ASN A 194 -105.11 40.23 -5.38
CA ASN A 194 -103.89 40.85 -4.87
C ASN A 194 -103.51 40.14 -3.55
N THR A 195 -102.28 39.61 -3.48
CA THR A 195 -101.89 38.58 -2.50
C THR A 195 -100.58 38.88 -1.76
N SER A 196 -100.02 40.08 -1.89
CA SER A 196 -98.83 40.50 -1.13
C SER A 196 -99.21 40.95 0.30
N ILE A 197 -98.81 40.18 1.32
CA ILE A 197 -99.04 40.52 2.73
C ILE A 197 -97.77 40.23 3.54
N PRO A 198 -97.00 41.28 3.93
CA PRO A 198 -95.75 41.13 4.68
C PRO A 198 -95.91 40.25 5.93
N PRO A 199 -94.94 39.34 6.22
CA PRO A 199 -93.62 39.22 5.60
C PRO A 199 -93.57 38.36 4.33
N PHE A 200 -94.72 37.87 3.83
CA PHE A 200 -94.79 36.97 2.68
C PHE A 200 -95.14 37.72 1.38
N ALA A 201 -94.59 37.28 0.26
CA ALA A 201 -94.85 37.84 -1.06
C ALA A 201 -95.21 36.75 -2.07
N PHE A 202 -96.21 37.00 -2.91
CA PHE A 202 -96.47 36.22 -4.12
C PHE A 202 -95.56 36.70 -5.25
N LEU A 203 -95.03 35.80 -6.07
CA LEU A 203 -93.93 36.11 -7.00
C LEU A 203 -94.22 35.89 -8.50
N ASP A 204 -95.35 35.28 -8.88
CA ASP A 204 -95.69 35.06 -10.29
C ASP A 204 -96.55 36.20 -10.88
N THR A 205 -96.60 36.30 -12.21
CA THR A 205 -97.33 37.33 -12.94
C THR A 205 -98.84 37.08 -12.99
N TYR A 206 -99.66 38.05 -12.56
CA TYR A 206 -101.12 38.03 -12.74
C TYR A 206 -101.58 38.81 -13.99
N PRO A 207 -102.77 38.51 -14.56
CA PRO A 207 -103.68 37.42 -14.20
C PRO A 207 -103.19 36.07 -14.73
N VAL A 208 -103.46 34.99 -13.99
CA VAL A 208 -102.98 33.64 -14.33
C VAL A 208 -104.06 32.88 -15.10
N SER A 209 -103.91 32.79 -16.42
CA SER A 209 -104.77 31.94 -17.26
C SER A 209 -104.34 30.46 -17.21
N ILE A 210 -105.31 29.55 -17.26
CA ILE A 210 -105.16 28.10 -17.14
C ILE A 210 -106.12 27.42 -18.14
N SER A 211 -105.56 26.72 -19.11
CA SER A 211 -106.29 26.03 -20.19
C SER A 211 -107.13 24.85 -19.66
N PRO A 212 -108.17 24.38 -20.36
CA PRO A 212 -108.87 23.14 -20.02
C PRO A 212 -107.91 21.97 -19.73
N ASN A 213 -108.03 21.37 -18.55
CA ASN A 213 -107.17 20.30 -18.00
C ASN A 213 -105.71 20.69 -17.64
N GLU A 214 -105.29 21.95 -17.78
CA GLU A 214 -103.94 22.41 -17.41
C GLU A 214 -103.75 22.51 -15.89
N THR A 215 -102.58 22.05 -15.42
CA THR A 215 -102.10 22.18 -14.02
C THR A 215 -100.96 23.19 -13.97
N LYS A 216 -100.91 24.03 -12.92
CA LYS A 216 -99.97 25.15 -12.79
C LYS A 216 -99.38 25.25 -11.39
N ASN A 217 -98.12 25.67 -11.30
CA ASN A 217 -97.43 25.95 -10.05
C ASN A 217 -97.31 27.47 -9.82
N LEU A 218 -97.47 27.89 -8.57
CA LEU A 218 -97.38 29.29 -8.12
C LEU A 218 -96.31 29.43 -7.02
N THR A 219 -95.69 30.60 -6.89
CA THR A 219 -94.44 30.85 -6.14
C THR A 219 -94.60 31.94 -5.07
N PHE A 220 -94.03 31.69 -3.89
CA PHE A 220 -94.01 32.59 -2.75
C PHE A 220 -92.59 32.83 -2.23
N GLY A 221 -92.34 34.01 -1.66
CA GLY A 221 -91.10 34.38 -0.97
C GLY A 221 -91.32 34.94 0.43
N LEU A 222 -90.25 34.96 1.23
CA LEU A 222 -90.22 35.50 2.60
C LEU A 222 -89.21 36.65 2.70
N ASN A 223 -89.61 37.75 3.32
CA ASN A 223 -88.72 38.82 3.76
C ASN A 223 -88.24 38.57 5.21
N THR A 224 -86.93 38.55 5.43
CA THR A 224 -86.29 38.28 6.74
C THR A 224 -85.59 39.50 7.35
N ALA A 225 -85.90 40.73 6.92
CA ALA A 225 -85.23 41.94 7.39
C ALA A 225 -85.31 42.20 8.91
N THR A 226 -86.23 41.53 9.63
CA THR A 226 -86.36 41.61 11.09
C THR A 226 -86.65 40.24 11.72
N LYS A 227 -86.43 40.12 13.04
CA LYS A 227 -86.69 38.91 13.83
C LYS A 227 -88.21 38.67 13.95
N ILE A 228 -88.72 37.61 13.32
CA ILE A 228 -90.15 37.27 13.23
C ILE A 228 -90.42 35.79 13.57
N ASN A 229 -91.68 35.46 13.90
CA ASN A 229 -92.17 34.10 14.13
C ASN A 229 -93.70 34.08 13.94
N THR A 230 -94.21 33.69 12.76
CA THR A 230 -95.63 33.94 12.38
C THR A 230 -96.20 32.96 11.35
N THR A 231 -97.53 32.94 11.21
CA THR A 231 -98.33 32.16 10.25
C THR A 231 -99.50 32.99 9.71
N LEU A 232 -99.84 32.87 8.41
CA LEU A 232 -100.86 33.67 7.72
C LEU A 232 -101.65 32.85 6.68
N HIS A 233 -102.89 33.24 6.34
CA HIS A 233 -103.69 32.67 5.24
C HIS A 233 -103.88 33.68 4.08
N LEU A 234 -103.83 33.22 2.83
CA LEU A 234 -103.90 34.01 1.58
C LEU A 234 -104.94 33.43 0.61
N GLY A 235 -105.66 34.24 -0.17
CA GLY A 235 -106.76 33.77 -1.04
C GLY A 235 -106.82 34.35 -2.47
N PHE A 236 -107.53 33.66 -3.36
CA PHE A 236 -107.57 33.91 -4.81
C PHE A 236 -109.01 34.08 -5.34
N GLN A 237 -109.20 34.81 -6.43
CA GLN A 237 -110.47 34.91 -7.19
C GLN A 237 -110.35 34.26 -8.57
N ASN A 238 -111.47 33.84 -9.20
CA ASN A 238 -111.47 33.32 -10.57
C ASN A 238 -112.75 33.68 -11.38
N ASN A 239 -112.95 33.03 -12.54
CA ASN A 239 -113.99 33.32 -13.53
C ASN A 239 -115.02 32.18 -13.73
N ASP A 240 -115.11 31.23 -12.80
CA ASP A 240 -116.17 30.22 -12.77
C ASP A 240 -117.54 30.90 -12.55
N PRO A 241 -118.62 30.59 -13.29
CA PRO A 241 -119.94 31.13 -13.00
C PRO A 241 -120.57 30.61 -11.68
N ASP A 242 -120.00 29.59 -11.02
CA ASP A 242 -120.38 29.14 -9.67
C ASP A 242 -119.81 30.06 -8.56
N PRO A 243 -120.64 30.81 -7.80
CA PRO A 243 -120.17 31.71 -6.75
C PRO A 243 -119.37 31.04 -5.63
N ILE A 244 -119.58 29.73 -5.37
CA ILE A 244 -118.91 29.01 -4.27
C ILE A 244 -117.48 28.63 -4.67
N ARG A 245 -117.24 28.36 -5.96
CA ARG A 245 -115.91 28.00 -6.49
C ARG A 245 -115.01 29.21 -6.75
N ASN A 246 -115.57 30.42 -6.68
CA ASN A 246 -114.87 31.65 -7.01
C ASN A 246 -113.80 32.08 -5.99
N ILE A 247 -113.75 31.55 -4.76
CA ILE A 247 -112.72 31.92 -3.76
C ILE A 247 -112.19 30.70 -2.98
N GLN A 248 -110.86 30.54 -2.91
CA GLN A 248 -110.15 29.52 -2.11
C GLN A 248 -108.88 30.10 -1.46
N ALA A 249 -108.35 29.47 -0.40
CA ALA A 249 -107.26 30.02 0.44
C ALA A 249 -106.21 28.99 0.92
N ILE A 250 -104.99 29.47 1.24
CA ILE A 250 -103.75 28.72 1.50
C ILE A 250 -103.00 29.29 2.73
N ALA A 251 -102.36 28.47 3.56
CA ALA A 251 -101.61 28.88 4.75
C ALA A 251 -100.06 28.95 4.56
N VAL A 252 -99.37 29.87 5.25
CA VAL A 252 -97.91 30.11 5.12
C VAL A 252 -97.24 30.48 6.47
N SER A 253 -96.07 29.90 6.83
CA SER A 253 -95.36 30.15 8.12
C SER A 253 -93.83 30.36 8.03
N ALA A 254 -93.22 31.04 9.03
CA ALA A 254 -91.76 31.29 9.12
C ALA A 254 -91.23 31.71 10.52
N LYS A 255 -89.92 31.52 10.78
CA LYS A 255 -89.17 32.01 11.97
C LYS A 255 -87.76 32.54 11.63
N VAL A 256 -87.38 33.72 12.13
CA VAL A 256 -86.11 34.42 11.79
C VAL A 256 -85.21 34.70 13.01
N TYR A 257 -83.88 34.75 12.85
CA TYR A 257 -82.88 34.96 13.92
C TYR A 257 -81.60 35.70 13.47
N ALA A 258 -80.82 36.25 14.42
CA ALA A 258 -79.50 36.87 14.17
C ALA A 258 -78.33 35.94 14.55
N VAL A 259 -77.15 36.19 13.98
CA VAL A 259 -75.97 35.31 14.01
C VAL A 259 -74.81 36.00 14.73
N ASN A 260 -74.05 35.22 15.52
CA ASN A 260 -72.78 35.61 16.13
C ASN A 260 -71.60 35.03 15.33
N GLU A 261 -70.40 35.58 15.48
CA GLU A 261 -69.22 35.10 14.74
C GLU A 261 -68.07 34.71 15.68
N ILE A 262 -67.44 33.54 15.46
CA ILE A 262 -66.19 33.14 16.12
C ILE A 262 -65.04 33.23 15.11
N HIS A 263 -63.92 33.87 15.49
CA HIS A 263 -62.77 34.11 14.63
C HIS A 263 -61.49 33.54 15.25
N ILE A 264 -60.72 32.75 14.49
CA ILE A 264 -59.34 32.39 14.85
C ILE A 264 -58.39 33.38 14.17
N GLY A 265 -57.49 33.98 14.95
CA GLY A 265 -56.47 34.91 14.46
C GLY A 265 -55.33 34.22 13.73
N ASN A 266 -54.48 35.03 13.10
CA ASN A 266 -53.25 34.55 12.45
C ASN A 266 -52.08 34.48 13.43
N GLY A 267 -51.19 33.52 13.21
CA GLY A 267 -49.91 33.39 13.91
C GLY A 267 -48.71 33.35 12.97
N SER A 268 -47.50 33.53 13.50
CA SER A 268 -46.26 33.36 12.74
C SER A 268 -45.11 32.96 13.64
N GLY A 269 -44.19 32.13 13.15
CA GLY A 269 -43.03 31.68 13.92
C GLY A 269 -42.11 30.76 13.12
N THR A 270 -41.19 30.09 13.81
CA THR A 270 -40.25 29.14 13.19
C THR A 270 -40.58 27.69 13.50
N ILE A 271 -40.14 26.76 12.65
CA ILE A 271 -40.22 25.32 12.93
C ILE A 271 -39.65 25.01 14.33
N ASN A 272 -40.31 24.09 15.04
CA ASN A 272 -40.02 23.65 16.40
C ASN A 272 -40.14 24.70 17.53
N THR A 273 -40.63 25.91 17.25
CA THR A 273 -40.93 26.95 18.28
C THR A 273 -42.42 27.02 18.64
N GLU A 274 -42.75 27.63 19.79
CA GLU A 274 -44.16 27.85 20.19
C GLU A 274 -44.72 29.12 19.54
N ILE A 275 -45.94 29.03 19.00
CA ILE A 275 -46.64 30.14 18.35
C ILE A 275 -47.98 30.36 19.06
N GLU A 276 -48.24 31.58 19.53
CA GLU A 276 -49.55 31.97 20.08
C GLU A 276 -50.58 32.24 18.97
N ILE A 277 -51.77 31.68 19.13
CA ILE A 277 -52.94 31.90 18.27
C ILE A 277 -54.06 32.52 19.14
N PRO A 278 -54.51 33.76 18.85
CA PRO A 278 -55.63 34.38 19.54
C PRO A 278 -56.98 33.98 18.93
N VAL A 279 -58.03 33.99 19.77
CA VAL A 279 -59.42 33.74 19.37
C VAL A 279 -60.29 34.94 19.74
N TYR A 280 -61.17 35.36 18.84
CA TYR A 280 -62.06 36.51 18.98
C TYR A 280 -63.52 36.12 18.76
N VAL A 281 -64.45 36.91 19.29
CA VAL A 281 -65.88 36.79 19.01
C VAL A 281 -66.48 38.14 18.65
N ASN A 282 -67.29 38.19 17.60
CA ASN A 282 -68.20 39.29 17.29
C ASN A 282 -69.61 38.91 17.76
N ASN A 283 -70.24 39.77 18.57
CA ASN A 283 -71.32 39.37 19.46
C ASN A 283 -72.60 40.20 19.23
N MET A 284 -73.61 39.57 18.63
CA MET A 284 -74.88 40.15 18.18
C MET A 284 -76.09 39.69 19.03
N GLU A 285 -76.06 38.48 19.59
CA GLU A 285 -77.02 37.95 20.59
C GLU A 285 -76.27 37.33 21.78
N ALA A 286 -76.72 37.62 23.01
CA ALA A 286 -76.06 37.15 24.23
C ALA A 286 -76.02 35.62 24.36
N PHE A 287 -74.91 35.10 24.90
CA PHE A 287 -74.66 33.67 25.10
C PHE A 287 -73.86 33.41 26.39
N ASN A 288 -74.00 32.22 26.99
CA ASN A 288 -73.42 31.86 28.30
C ASN A 288 -72.39 30.71 28.26
N GLY A 289 -72.19 30.13 27.07
CA GLY A 289 -71.26 29.03 26.83
C GLY A 289 -71.05 28.81 25.33
N PHE A 290 -69.97 28.12 24.99
CA PHE A 290 -69.63 27.77 23.62
C PHE A 290 -68.87 26.46 23.49
N GLN A 291 -69.00 25.84 22.31
CA GLN A 291 -68.11 24.79 21.84
C GLN A 291 -67.73 25.07 20.38
N PHE A 292 -66.48 24.81 20.02
CA PHE A 292 -66.08 24.68 18.61
C PHE A 292 -64.89 23.73 18.48
N ASP A 293 -64.72 23.16 17.28
CA ASP A 293 -63.63 22.28 16.90
C ASP A 293 -62.67 23.01 15.95
N VAL A 294 -61.36 22.90 16.18
CA VAL A 294 -60.32 23.41 15.28
C VAL A 294 -59.58 22.24 14.65
N LEU A 295 -59.55 22.19 13.32
CA LEU A 295 -58.73 21.21 12.62
C LEU A 295 -57.29 21.74 12.49
N LEU A 296 -56.35 21.03 13.11
CA LEU A 296 -54.92 21.31 12.97
C LEU A 296 -54.36 20.60 11.72
N PRO A 297 -53.51 21.27 10.92
CA PRO A 297 -52.73 20.60 9.88
C PRO A 297 -51.82 19.49 10.43
N ALA A 298 -51.39 18.57 9.57
CA ALA A 298 -50.43 17.54 9.93
C ALA A 298 -49.15 18.15 10.53
N ASP A 299 -48.58 17.46 11.53
CA ASP A 299 -47.36 17.84 12.24
C ASP A 299 -47.35 19.24 12.88
N ILE A 300 -48.53 19.85 13.07
CA ILE A 300 -48.75 21.02 13.94
C ILE A 300 -49.46 20.56 15.21
N THR A 301 -48.74 20.60 16.33
CA THR A 301 -49.19 20.04 17.62
C THR A 301 -49.73 21.11 18.56
N TYR A 302 -50.73 20.78 19.37
CA TYR A 302 -51.21 21.64 20.46
C TYR A 302 -50.28 21.54 21.68
N VAL A 303 -49.86 22.69 22.21
CA VAL A 303 -49.11 22.74 23.47
C VAL A 303 -50.12 22.63 24.62
N ASN A 304 -50.13 21.48 25.29
CA ASN A 304 -51.07 21.23 26.39
C ASN A 304 -50.98 22.31 27.50
N ASN A 305 -52.14 22.66 28.08
CA ASN A 305 -52.30 23.68 29.13
C ASN A 305 -51.85 25.11 28.75
N SER A 306 -51.76 25.44 27.45
CA SER A 306 -51.30 26.75 26.96
C SER A 306 -52.38 27.85 26.84
N ILE A 307 -53.56 27.66 27.46
CA ILE A 307 -54.67 28.63 27.33
C ILE A 307 -54.39 29.88 28.16
N ILE A 308 -54.28 31.04 27.50
CA ILE A 308 -54.14 32.36 28.13
C ILE A 308 -55.49 33.07 28.01
N GLN A 309 -56.21 33.21 29.12
CA GLN A 309 -57.54 33.83 29.14
C GLN A 309 -57.45 35.37 29.15
N SER A 310 -58.35 36.04 28.41
CA SER A 310 -58.51 37.49 28.52
C SER A 310 -59.32 37.89 29.78
N SER A 311 -59.25 39.16 30.17
CA SER A 311 -60.07 39.72 31.25
C SER A 311 -61.58 39.59 31.03
N ARG A 312 -62.02 39.38 29.78
CA ARG A 312 -63.44 39.18 29.40
C ARG A 312 -63.98 37.81 29.83
N PHE A 313 -63.10 36.83 30.08
CA PHE A 313 -63.48 35.48 30.47
C PHE A 313 -63.92 35.33 31.94
N ASN A 314 -63.78 36.39 32.76
CA ASN A 314 -64.15 36.42 34.18
C ASN A 314 -65.56 35.82 34.44
N GLY A 315 -65.63 34.74 35.22
CA GLY A 315 -66.87 34.02 35.55
C GLY A 315 -67.20 32.84 34.62
N HIS A 316 -66.28 32.47 33.74
CA HIS A 316 -66.37 31.31 32.85
C HIS A 316 -65.11 30.45 32.97
N SER A 317 -65.27 29.14 32.79
CA SER A 317 -64.16 28.19 32.62
C SER A 317 -64.03 27.84 31.14
N ILE A 318 -62.81 27.59 30.67
CA ILE A 318 -62.52 27.03 29.35
C ILE A 318 -61.51 25.89 29.46
N SER A 319 -61.72 24.83 28.67
CA SER A 319 -60.76 23.76 28.43
C SER A 319 -60.56 23.56 26.93
N ALA A 320 -59.43 22.95 26.57
CA ALA A 320 -59.13 22.51 25.22
C ALA A 320 -58.54 21.10 25.25
N SER A 321 -59.00 20.21 24.37
CA SER A 321 -58.51 18.84 24.26
C SER A 321 -58.52 18.35 22.82
N VAL A 322 -57.52 17.54 22.46
CA VAL A 322 -57.50 16.83 21.18
C VAL A 322 -58.48 15.67 21.26
N VAL A 323 -59.49 15.66 20.38
CA VAL A 323 -60.58 14.67 20.40
C VAL A 323 -60.30 13.51 19.44
N ASN A 324 -59.93 13.83 18.20
CA ASN A 324 -59.64 12.85 17.15
C ASN A 324 -58.38 13.29 16.38
N GLY A 325 -57.21 12.80 16.78
CA GLY A 325 -55.92 13.01 16.09
C GLY A 325 -55.48 14.48 15.97
N ASN A 326 -56.06 15.19 15.01
CA ASN A 326 -55.75 16.58 14.66
C ASN A 326 -56.87 17.57 15.07
N THR A 327 -58.04 17.10 15.51
CA THR A 327 -59.14 17.99 15.93
C THR A 327 -58.98 18.43 17.38
N LEU A 328 -58.68 19.70 17.60
CA LEU A 328 -58.62 20.37 18.91
C LEU A 328 -59.97 21.01 19.25
N ARG A 329 -60.70 20.44 20.23
CA ARG A 329 -61.97 20.97 20.70
C ARG A 329 -61.76 21.97 21.82
N PHE A 330 -62.47 23.11 21.74
CA PHE A 330 -62.60 24.08 22.84
C PHE A 330 -64.01 23.99 23.43
N ILE A 331 -64.12 23.98 24.76
CA ILE A 331 -65.39 24.04 25.49
C ILE A 331 -65.29 25.12 26.55
N ALA A 332 -66.24 26.05 26.59
CA ALA A 332 -66.33 27.10 27.60
C ALA A 332 -67.75 27.25 28.16
N PHE A 333 -67.86 27.50 29.47
CA PHE A 333 -69.15 27.60 30.17
C PHE A 333 -69.06 28.49 31.41
N SER A 334 -70.19 29.13 31.79
CA SER A 334 -70.37 29.71 33.13
C SER A 334 -71.20 28.80 34.02
N SER A 335 -70.69 28.42 35.19
CA SER A 335 -71.45 27.69 36.22
C SER A 335 -72.54 28.54 36.89
N SER A 336 -72.48 29.87 36.76
CA SER A 336 -73.49 30.82 37.26
C SER A 336 -74.45 31.33 36.17
N ASN A 337 -74.44 30.71 34.98
CA ASN A 337 -75.19 31.16 33.79
C ASN A 337 -74.91 32.62 33.38
N LYS A 338 -73.71 33.14 33.69
CA LYS A 338 -73.28 34.47 33.25
C LYS A 338 -73.25 34.54 31.73
N GLU A 339 -73.73 35.65 31.17
CA GLU A 339 -73.73 35.89 29.72
C GLU A 339 -72.59 36.82 29.28
N PHE A 340 -72.03 36.54 28.10
CA PHE A 340 -71.13 37.43 27.37
C PHE A 340 -71.95 38.49 26.63
N ASN A 341 -71.92 39.73 27.12
CA ASN A 341 -72.78 40.80 26.61
C ASN A 341 -72.05 41.82 25.72
N GLY A 342 -72.54 41.99 24.49
CA GLY A 342 -72.61 43.29 23.79
C GLY A 342 -71.31 44.02 23.46
N ASN A 343 -70.21 43.31 23.16
CA ASN A 343 -68.99 43.90 22.60
C ASN A 343 -68.18 42.84 21.83
N ASN A 344 -67.40 43.26 20.84
CA ASN A 344 -66.51 42.41 20.04
C ASN A 344 -65.10 42.33 20.66
N GLY A 345 -64.28 41.34 20.27
CA GLY A 345 -62.84 41.30 20.57
C GLY A 345 -62.30 39.97 21.09
N GLU A 346 -61.03 39.97 21.54
CA GLU A 346 -60.28 38.76 21.96
C GLU A 346 -60.95 38.09 23.17
N PHE A 347 -60.89 36.76 23.22
CA PHE A 347 -61.47 35.90 24.26
C PHE A 347 -60.37 35.15 25.03
N PHE A 348 -59.48 34.47 24.31
CA PHE A 348 -58.32 33.77 24.86
C PHE A 348 -57.27 33.54 23.76
N ARG A 349 -56.09 33.06 24.14
CA ARG A 349 -55.04 32.53 23.25
C ARG A 349 -54.71 31.09 23.59
N PHE A 350 -54.16 30.37 22.63
CA PHE A 350 -53.58 29.04 22.83
C PHE A 350 -52.27 28.92 22.04
N LYS A 351 -51.40 27.97 22.39
CA LYS A 351 -50.13 27.77 21.68
C LYS A 351 -50.13 26.50 20.82
N LEU A 352 -49.53 26.63 19.64
CA LEU A 352 -49.22 25.52 18.74
C LEU A 352 -47.70 25.41 18.55
N LYS A 353 -47.21 24.19 18.28
CA LYS A 353 -45.82 23.89 17.96
C LYS A 353 -45.74 23.12 16.63
N PRO A 354 -45.14 23.71 15.57
CA PRO A 354 -45.05 23.12 14.24
C PRO A 354 -43.75 22.31 14.06
N ALA A 355 -43.84 21.10 13.52
CA ALA A 355 -42.71 20.30 13.03
C ALA A 355 -42.67 20.23 11.48
N VAL A 356 -43.48 21.06 10.81
CA VAL A 356 -43.63 21.15 9.35
C VAL A 356 -42.57 22.02 8.67
N SER A 357 -42.46 21.87 7.35
CA SER A 357 -41.70 22.75 6.47
C SER A 357 -42.27 24.19 6.42
N SER A 358 -41.61 25.09 5.69
CA SER A 358 -42.05 26.49 5.59
C SER A 358 -43.29 26.64 4.69
N GLY A 359 -44.27 27.43 5.14
CA GLY A 359 -45.49 27.72 4.40
C GLY A 359 -46.59 28.36 5.25
N VAL A 360 -47.71 28.69 4.60
CA VAL A 360 -48.94 29.16 5.26
C VAL A 360 -49.85 27.95 5.53
N TYR A 361 -50.18 27.74 6.80
CA TYR A 361 -50.96 26.59 7.28
C TYR A 361 -52.30 27.06 7.84
N ASN A 362 -53.40 26.70 7.18
CA ASN A 362 -54.74 27.15 7.55
C ASN A 362 -55.27 26.43 8.81
N LEU A 363 -55.94 27.19 9.69
CA LEU A 363 -56.64 26.71 10.88
C LEU A 363 -58.15 26.87 10.67
N SER A 364 -58.86 25.77 10.41
CA SER A 364 -60.31 25.82 10.18
C SER A 364 -61.13 25.54 11.42
N ILE A 365 -62.15 26.38 11.65
CA ILE A 365 -63.18 26.15 12.66
C ILE A 365 -64.24 25.21 12.08
N SER A 366 -64.78 24.33 12.91
CA SER A 366 -65.92 23.46 12.62
C SER A 366 -66.80 23.28 13.87
N ASN A 367 -68.04 22.84 13.66
CA ASN A 367 -69.04 22.62 14.72
C ASN A 367 -69.20 23.79 15.74
N PRO A 368 -69.23 25.07 15.33
CA PRO A 368 -69.38 26.19 16.25
C PRO A 368 -70.81 26.23 16.81
N ILE A 369 -70.93 26.22 18.14
CA ILE A 369 -72.21 26.24 18.87
C ILE A 369 -72.10 27.25 20.00
N LEU A 370 -73.04 28.19 20.06
CA LEU A 370 -73.25 29.07 21.21
C LEU A 370 -74.55 28.73 21.93
N SER A 371 -74.51 28.62 23.26
CA SER A 371 -75.71 28.40 24.09
C SER A 371 -76.22 29.69 24.69
N ASN A 372 -77.54 29.86 24.73
CA ASN A 372 -78.18 30.91 25.52
C ASN A 372 -78.96 30.34 26.73
N THR A 373 -79.44 31.23 27.59
CA THR A 373 -80.18 30.93 28.83
C THR A 373 -81.53 30.20 28.63
N THR A 374 -81.96 29.96 27.38
CA THR A 374 -83.16 29.15 27.05
C THR A 374 -82.83 27.82 26.36
N LEU A 375 -81.56 27.38 26.41
CA LEU A 375 -81.06 26.16 25.73
C LEU A 375 -81.26 26.16 24.21
N GLY A 376 -81.52 27.34 23.62
CA GLY A 376 -81.47 27.52 22.18
C GLY A 376 -80.02 27.62 21.74
N ASN A 377 -79.54 26.64 20.97
CA ASN A 377 -78.31 26.80 20.21
C ASN A 377 -78.50 27.97 19.24
N ILE A 378 -77.78 29.07 19.49
CA ILE A 378 -77.59 30.14 18.53
C ILE A 378 -76.57 29.60 17.53
N VAL A 379 -76.98 29.48 16.26
CA VAL A 379 -76.05 29.13 15.18
C VAL A 379 -75.14 30.33 14.96
N SER A 380 -73.84 30.10 15.04
CA SER A 380 -72.80 31.11 14.87
C SER A 380 -71.98 30.80 13.62
N ASP A 381 -71.69 31.83 12.83
CA ASP A 381 -70.71 31.74 11.75
C ASP A 381 -69.29 31.69 12.32
N ALA A 382 -68.35 31.22 11.48
CA ALA A 382 -66.99 30.95 11.92
C ALA A 382 -65.96 31.30 10.84
N PHE A 383 -64.90 31.99 11.27
CA PHE A 383 -63.86 32.55 10.41
C PHE A 383 -62.50 31.93 10.75
N ASN A 384 -61.88 31.37 9.72
CA ASN A 384 -60.65 30.60 9.81
C ASN A 384 -59.41 31.51 9.91
N GLY A 385 -58.40 31.04 10.63
CA GLY A 385 -57.09 31.69 10.71
C GLY A 385 -56.01 30.94 9.93
N SER A 386 -54.76 31.38 10.06
CA SER A 386 -53.60 30.74 9.44
C SER A 386 -52.33 30.92 10.27
N ILE A 387 -51.33 30.07 10.06
CA ILE A 387 -50.00 30.18 10.66
C ILE A 387 -48.95 30.27 9.56
N GLN A 388 -48.12 31.29 9.57
CA GLN A 388 -46.93 31.38 8.71
C GLN A 388 -45.75 30.72 9.41
N ILE A 389 -45.25 29.61 8.84
CA ILE A 389 -44.08 28.89 9.34
C ILE A 389 -42.85 29.27 8.52
N ASN A 390 -41.83 29.79 9.20
CA ASN A 390 -40.49 29.98 8.65
C ASN A 390 -39.61 28.77 8.99
N ALA A 391 -38.91 28.22 8.00
CA ALA A 391 -38.05 27.06 8.19
C ALA A 391 -36.87 27.07 7.19
N PRO A 392 -35.71 26.49 7.56
CA PRO A 392 -34.58 26.35 6.67
C PRO A 392 -34.78 25.13 5.76
N ASN A 393 -34.25 25.19 4.53
CA ASN A 393 -34.31 24.06 3.60
C ASN A 393 -32.95 23.91 2.90
N LEU A 394 -32.28 22.79 3.15
CA LEU A 394 -31.02 22.44 2.49
C LEU A 394 -31.32 21.81 1.13
N SER A 395 -30.88 22.47 0.06
CA SER A 395 -30.79 21.89 -1.29
C SER A 395 -29.33 21.69 -1.66
N LEU A 396 -29.05 20.68 -2.48
CA LEU A 396 -27.70 20.26 -2.87
C LEU A 396 -27.49 20.49 -4.38
N SER A 397 -26.26 20.77 -4.82
CA SER A 397 -25.94 20.82 -6.26
C SER A 397 -26.05 19.45 -6.95
N THR A 398 -25.91 18.36 -6.19
CA THR A 398 -26.12 17.00 -6.66
C THR A 398 -26.50 16.06 -5.51
N ASN A 399 -27.23 14.99 -5.82
CA ASN A 399 -27.51 13.88 -4.90
C ASN A 399 -26.51 12.71 -5.07
N SER A 400 -25.62 12.78 -6.06
CA SER A 400 -24.57 11.76 -6.28
C SER A 400 -23.30 12.31 -6.93
N ILE A 401 -22.18 11.65 -6.64
CA ILE A 401 -20.83 12.02 -7.09
C ILE A 401 -20.11 10.77 -7.59
N SER A 402 -19.47 10.85 -8.76
CA SER A 402 -18.54 9.82 -9.21
C SER A 402 -17.11 10.33 -9.22
N TYR A 403 -16.26 9.72 -8.40
CA TYR A 403 -14.80 9.87 -8.46
C TYR A 403 -14.18 9.08 -9.63
N GLY A 404 -15.01 8.41 -10.45
CA GLY A 404 -14.58 7.70 -11.65
C GLY A 404 -13.65 6.52 -11.34
N ASN A 405 -12.75 6.21 -12.27
CA ASN A 405 -11.61 5.35 -11.99
C ASN A 405 -10.54 6.18 -11.26
N ILE A 406 -10.12 5.75 -10.07
CA ILE A 406 -9.10 6.41 -9.26
C ILE A 406 -8.03 5.38 -8.82
N PRO A 407 -6.72 5.70 -8.87
CA PRO A 407 -5.71 4.82 -8.32
C PRO A 407 -5.68 4.87 -6.79
N ILE A 408 -5.42 3.72 -6.16
CA ILE A 408 -5.35 3.56 -4.69
C ILE A 408 -4.30 4.49 -4.00
N THR A 409 -3.34 5.01 -4.76
CA THR A 409 -2.27 5.90 -4.30
C THR A 409 -2.61 7.39 -4.31
N GLU A 410 -3.68 7.79 -5.01
CA GLU A 410 -4.08 9.19 -5.14
C GLU A 410 -5.26 9.54 -4.22
N SER A 411 -5.50 10.84 -4.03
CA SER A 411 -6.74 11.35 -3.42
C SER A 411 -7.36 12.39 -4.34
N ARG A 412 -8.65 12.29 -4.60
CA ARG A 412 -9.38 13.21 -5.50
C ARG A 412 -10.37 14.05 -4.72
N THR A 413 -10.39 15.35 -5.01
CA THR A 413 -11.31 16.33 -4.44
C THR A 413 -12.45 16.64 -5.43
N THR A 414 -13.62 17.01 -4.91
CA THR A 414 -14.76 17.57 -5.66
C THR A 414 -15.71 18.28 -4.69
N ASP A 415 -16.43 19.28 -5.17
CA ASP A 415 -17.29 20.11 -4.31
C ASP A 415 -18.76 19.72 -4.37
N VAL A 416 -19.49 19.99 -3.27
CA VAL A 416 -20.96 20.08 -3.27
C VAL A 416 -21.35 21.48 -2.83
N THR A 417 -22.19 22.14 -3.63
CA THR A 417 -22.77 23.42 -3.25
C THR A 417 -24.03 23.17 -2.43
N LEU A 418 -24.07 23.73 -1.23
CA LEU A 418 -25.18 23.67 -0.29
C LEU A 418 -25.94 25.00 -0.38
N TYR A 419 -27.23 24.94 -0.66
CA TYR A 419 -28.10 26.11 -0.84
C TYR A 419 -29.15 26.15 0.28
N ASN A 420 -29.36 27.32 0.88
CA ASN A 420 -30.54 27.54 1.72
C ASN A 420 -31.70 28.06 0.86
N THR A 421 -32.60 27.16 0.46
CA THR A 421 -33.83 27.51 -0.26
C THR A 421 -35.02 27.74 0.67
N GLY A 422 -34.78 27.78 1.99
CA GLY A 422 -35.77 28.08 3.01
C GLY A 422 -35.88 29.56 3.35
N SER A 423 -36.69 29.85 4.38
CA SER A 423 -37.08 31.20 4.81
C SER A 423 -36.44 31.63 6.15
N SER A 424 -35.65 30.77 6.78
CA SER A 424 -34.87 31.08 7.99
C SER A 424 -33.42 30.59 7.88
N LEU A 425 -32.56 30.98 8.82
CA LEU A 425 -31.15 30.58 8.86
C LEU A 425 -31.01 29.05 8.87
N LEU A 426 -30.27 28.53 7.88
CA LEU A 426 -29.89 27.12 7.78
C LEU A 426 -28.58 26.93 8.54
N ILE A 427 -28.57 25.98 9.47
CA ILE A 427 -27.41 25.61 10.28
C ILE A 427 -27.17 24.12 10.06
N ILE A 428 -25.96 23.77 9.65
CA ILE A 428 -25.47 22.40 9.53
C ILE A 428 -24.52 22.16 10.71
N ASP A 429 -24.88 21.26 11.62
CA ASP A 429 -24.16 20.98 12.86
C ASP A 429 -23.18 19.81 12.71
N SER A 430 -23.47 18.88 11.80
CA SER A 430 -22.71 17.66 11.61
C SER A 430 -22.77 17.19 10.15
N ILE A 431 -21.61 16.84 9.59
CA ILE A 431 -21.52 16.10 8.32
C ILE A 431 -20.95 14.72 8.66
N VAL A 432 -21.69 13.67 8.36
CA VAL A 432 -21.40 12.29 8.78
C VAL A 432 -21.00 11.45 7.59
N THR A 433 -19.85 10.78 7.72
CA THR A 433 -19.38 9.71 6.84
C THR A 433 -19.42 8.37 7.60
N SER A 434 -19.55 7.26 6.87
CA SER A 434 -19.37 5.91 7.39
C SER A 434 -17.94 5.39 7.19
N SER A 435 -17.16 6.00 6.31
CA SER A 435 -15.75 5.67 6.05
C SER A 435 -14.79 6.78 6.45
N SER A 436 -13.59 6.36 6.87
CA SER A 436 -12.41 7.24 7.00
C SER A 436 -11.73 7.54 5.66
N GLN A 437 -12.19 6.95 4.56
CA GLN A 437 -11.74 7.28 3.20
C GLN A 437 -12.33 8.61 2.69
N MET A 438 -13.43 9.09 3.27
CA MET A 438 -13.95 10.42 2.99
C MET A 438 -13.42 11.42 4.02
N VAL A 439 -12.75 12.46 3.53
CA VAL A 439 -12.22 13.58 4.32
C VAL A 439 -13.00 14.84 3.96
N ILE A 440 -13.47 15.55 4.98
CA ILE A 440 -14.23 16.80 4.85
C ILE A 440 -13.52 17.84 5.72
N SER A 441 -13.03 18.90 5.07
CA SER A 441 -12.13 19.91 5.65
C SER A 441 -12.87 21.16 6.17
N THR A 442 -14.16 21.28 5.87
CA THR A 442 -14.96 22.47 6.19
C THR A 442 -15.30 22.56 7.69
N PRO A 443 -15.04 23.70 8.37
CA PRO A 443 -15.42 23.91 9.76
C PRO A 443 -16.93 23.79 10.00
N LEU A 444 -17.31 23.36 11.20
CA LEU A 444 -18.71 23.26 11.66
C LEU A 444 -18.91 24.11 12.93
N PRO A 445 -20.12 24.68 13.15
CA PRO A 445 -21.28 24.61 12.28
C PRO A 445 -21.13 25.48 11.02
N ILE A 446 -21.83 25.10 9.94
CA ILE A 446 -21.94 25.92 8.72
C ILE A 446 -23.28 26.66 8.77
N GLU A 447 -23.23 27.99 8.71
CA GLU A 447 -24.42 28.86 8.69
C GLU A 447 -24.66 29.44 7.30
N ILE A 448 -25.89 29.33 6.79
CA ILE A 448 -26.28 29.77 5.44
C ILE A 448 -27.58 30.58 5.54
N VAL A 449 -27.51 31.89 5.26
CA VAL A 449 -28.69 32.78 5.25
C VAL A 449 -29.65 32.44 4.10
N PRO A 450 -30.97 32.75 4.20
CA PRO A 450 -31.94 32.49 3.14
C PRO A 450 -31.50 33.00 1.76
N GLY A 451 -31.59 32.13 0.75
CA GLY A 451 -31.19 32.43 -0.64
C GLY A 451 -29.67 32.36 -0.91
N ALA A 452 -28.82 32.21 0.11
CA ALA A 452 -27.39 32.04 -0.07
C ALA A 452 -26.97 30.58 -0.28
N SER A 453 -25.70 30.39 -0.64
CA SER A 453 -25.07 29.08 -0.79
C SER A 453 -23.59 29.10 -0.42
N ILE A 454 -23.04 27.92 -0.14
CA ILE A 454 -21.63 27.69 0.17
C ILE A 454 -21.16 26.40 -0.49
N MET A 455 -19.88 26.31 -0.86
CA MET A 455 -19.29 25.07 -1.37
C MET A 455 -18.59 24.32 -0.23
N VAL A 456 -18.85 23.02 -0.13
CA VAL A 456 -18.15 22.10 0.78
C VAL A 456 -17.24 21.19 -0.03
N GLU A 457 -15.95 21.25 0.30
CA GLU A 457 -14.92 20.39 -0.29
C GLU A 457 -15.08 18.95 0.23
N LEU A 458 -15.28 17.99 -0.68
CA LEU A 458 -15.29 16.57 -0.38
C LEU A 458 -14.06 15.91 -1.00
N LYS A 459 -13.24 15.26 -0.18
CA LYS A 459 -12.01 14.61 -0.61
C LYS A 459 -12.05 13.12 -0.37
N TYR A 460 -12.01 12.33 -1.44
CA TYR A 460 -11.90 10.88 -1.37
C TYR A 460 -10.43 10.45 -1.37
N LYS A 461 -10.04 9.65 -0.38
CA LYS A 461 -8.73 9.02 -0.23
C LYS A 461 -8.93 7.50 -0.10
N PRO A 462 -8.86 6.73 -1.20
CA PRO A 462 -8.96 5.27 -1.17
C PRO A 462 -7.92 4.62 -0.24
N THR A 463 -8.29 3.46 0.30
CA THR A 463 -7.38 2.58 1.08
C THR A 463 -7.33 1.14 0.58
N ASN A 464 -8.25 0.74 -0.32
CA ASN A 464 -8.33 -0.59 -0.91
C ASN A 464 -8.78 -0.47 -2.38
N SER A 465 -8.35 -1.39 -3.24
CA SER A 465 -8.85 -1.50 -4.62
C SER A 465 -10.17 -2.26 -4.70
N GLY A 466 -11.02 -1.87 -5.65
CA GLY A 466 -12.38 -2.39 -5.85
C GLY A 466 -13.38 -1.26 -6.08
N SER A 467 -14.67 -1.62 -6.22
CA SER A 467 -15.75 -0.64 -6.22
C SER A 467 -15.97 -0.07 -4.82
N PHE A 468 -15.96 1.25 -4.69
CA PHE A 468 -16.31 1.98 -3.47
C PHE A 468 -17.66 2.69 -3.66
N SER A 469 -18.52 2.64 -2.63
CA SER A 469 -19.81 3.31 -2.60
C SER A 469 -20.17 3.66 -1.15
N GLU A 470 -20.59 4.90 -0.89
CA GLU A 470 -20.91 5.42 0.44
C GLU A 470 -21.97 6.53 0.35
N THR A 471 -22.68 6.78 1.45
CA THR A 471 -23.60 7.92 1.60
C THR A 471 -23.08 8.90 2.65
N ILE A 472 -22.87 10.16 2.26
CA ILE A 472 -22.51 11.27 3.15
C ILE A 472 -23.79 11.96 3.60
N SER A 473 -23.97 12.19 4.90
CA SER A 473 -25.16 12.83 5.46
C SER A 473 -24.86 14.20 6.07
N PHE A 474 -25.48 15.24 5.53
CA PHE A 474 -25.44 16.61 6.03
C PHE A 474 -26.63 16.83 6.97
N ARG A 475 -26.39 16.87 8.28
CA ARG A 475 -27.42 17.11 9.30
C ARG A 475 -27.68 18.60 9.48
N TYR A 476 -28.94 18.99 9.63
CA TYR A 476 -29.33 20.40 9.64
C TYR A 476 -30.62 20.68 10.41
N ASN A 477 -30.79 21.95 10.80
CA ASN A 477 -31.89 22.46 11.63
C ASN A 477 -33.29 22.55 10.96
N GLY A 478 -33.60 21.70 9.98
CA GLY A 478 -34.90 21.66 9.28
C GLY A 478 -35.74 20.41 9.54
N SER A 479 -36.90 20.30 8.87
CA SER A 479 -37.88 19.21 9.06
C SER A 479 -37.31 17.81 8.88
N ASP A 480 -36.49 17.63 7.84
CA ASP A 480 -36.01 16.32 7.41
C ASP A 480 -34.79 15.85 8.22
N LEU A 481 -34.24 16.74 9.08
CA LEU A 481 -33.03 16.63 9.89
C LEU A 481 -31.71 16.33 9.14
N GLN A 482 -31.75 15.79 7.93
CA GLN A 482 -30.58 15.50 7.10
C GLN A 482 -30.87 15.51 5.59
N LYS A 483 -29.85 15.81 4.77
CA LYS A 483 -29.83 15.52 3.33
C LYS A 483 -28.61 14.65 3.00
N ILE A 484 -28.69 13.86 1.94
CA ILE A 484 -27.67 12.85 1.61
C ILE A 484 -27.08 13.01 0.21
N VAL A 485 -25.78 12.70 0.08
CA VAL A 485 -25.05 12.57 -1.19
C VAL A 485 -24.45 11.18 -1.28
N ASN A 486 -24.71 10.48 -2.39
CA ASN A 486 -24.12 9.16 -2.64
C ASN A 486 -22.81 9.30 -3.43
N VAL A 487 -21.68 8.96 -2.82
CA VAL A 487 -20.36 8.95 -3.45
C VAL A 487 -20.04 7.56 -3.99
N GLN A 488 -19.48 7.47 -5.18
CA GLN A 488 -19.01 6.22 -5.78
C GLN A 488 -17.64 6.39 -6.46
N ALA A 489 -16.82 5.33 -6.42
CA ALA A 489 -15.53 5.28 -7.10
C ALA A 489 -15.21 3.85 -7.57
N SER A 490 -14.38 3.74 -8.60
CA SER A 490 -13.77 2.49 -9.04
C SER A 490 -12.28 2.59 -8.74
N VAL A 491 -11.86 2.00 -7.62
CA VAL A 491 -10.47 2.07 -7.18
C VAL A 491 -9.66 0.95 -7.84
N PHE A 492 -8.59 1.29 -8.54
CA PHE A 492 -7.67 0.31 -9.10
C PHE A 492 -6.30 0.39 -8.44
N SER A 493 -5.58 -0.74 -8.40
CA SER A 493 -4.18 -0.78 -7.99
C SER A 493 -3.33 -0.67 -9.26
N PRO A 494 -2.84 0.54 -9.63
CA PRO A 494 -2.17 0.75 -10.91
C PRO A 494 -0.95 -0.16 -11.09
N ASN A 495 -0.73 -0.57 -12.33
CA ASN A 495 0.51 -1.18 -12.76
C ASN A 495 1.48 -0.08 -13.16
N TYR A 496 2.73 -0.15 -12.69
CA TYR A 496 3.79 0.83 -12.94
C TYR A 496 4.94 0.22 -13.72
N ILE A 497 5.58 1.04 -14.54
CA ILE A 497 6.93 0.81 -15.05
C ILE A 497 7.86 1.93 -14.58
N MET A 498 9.13 1.61 -14.43
CA MET A 498 10.21 2.57 -14.20
C MET A 498 11.52 1.95 -14.68
N ILE A 499 12.49 2.75 -15.11
CA ILE A 499 13.88 2.34 -15.05
C ILE A 499 14.27 2.33 -13.56
N GLN A 500 14.78 1.19 -13.10
CA GLN A 500 15.25 1.00 -11.73
C GLN A 500 16.34 2.03 -11.42
N ASN A 501 16.29 2.65 -10.24
CA ASN A 501 17.33 3.59 -9.83
C ASN A 501 18.68 2.86 -9.76
N GLN A 502 19.64 3.36 -10.54
CA GLN A 502 20.91 2.72 -10.89
C GLN A 502 21.96 3.81 -11.01
N VAL A 503 23.22 3.47 -10.77
CA VAL A 503 24.35 4.40 -10.95
C VAL A 503 24.90 4.23 -12.37
N GLY A 504 25.02 5.33 -13.10
CA GLY A 504 25.54 5.38 -14.47
C GLY A 504 27.01 5.77 -14.53
N ILE A 505 27.82 4.98 -15.22
CA ILE A 505 29.23 5.28 -15.51
C ILE A 505 29.34 5.97 -16.87
N LYS A 506 29.99 7.14 -16.92
CA LYS A 506 30.19 7.92 -18.14
C LYS A 506 31.12 7.21 -19.14
N ASN A 507 30.93 7.48 -20.42
CA ASN A 507 31.67 6.89 -21.54
C ASN A 507 31.60 5.35 -21.63
N GLN A 508 30.58 4.72 -21.02
CA GLN A 508 30.38 3.28 -21.00
C GLN A 508 28.95 2.88 -21.37
N LEU A 509 28.77 1.60 -21.74
CA LEU A 509 27.45 0.99 -21.93
C LEU A 509 26.91 0.49 -20.60
N ASN A 510 25.81 1.10 -20.15
CA ASN A 510 25.21 0.81 -18.86
C ASN A 510 23.96 -0.06 -19.04
N ASN A 511 23.97 -1.25 -18.42
CA ASN A 511 22.88 -2.22 -18.52
C ASN A 511 21.81 -1.97 -17.46
N PHE A 512 21.04 -0.89 -17.63
CA PHE A 512 19.93 -0.58 -16.74
C PHE A 512 18.79 -1.61 -16.86
N SER A 513 17.81 -1.56 -15.96
CA SER A 513 16.64 -2.44 -15.97
C SER A 513 15.36 -1.62 -15.94
N ILE A 514 14.39 -1.98 -16.78
CA ILE A 514 12.99 -1.53 -16.62
C ILE A 514 12.30 -2.51 -15.68
N LEU A 515 11.89 -2.03 -14.52
CA LEU A 515 11.07 -2.72 -13.54
C LEU A 515 9.59 -2.59 -13.90
N LEU A 516 8.83 -3.67 -13.70
CA LEU A 516 7.38 -3.69 -13.73
C LEU A 516 6.84 -4.04 -12.35
N LYS A 517 6.00 -3.16 -11.79
CA LYS A 517 5.23 -3.41 -10.58
C LYS A 517 3.77 -3.57 -10.95
N ASN A 518 3.27 -4.80 -10.94
CA ASN A 518 1.92 -5.15 -11.39
C ASN A 518 1.20 -6.06 -10.40
N ASN A 519 -0.10 -5.85 -10.27
CA ASN A 519 -0.98 -6.59 -9.36
C ASN A 519 -1.75 -7.70 -10.09
N ASP A 520 -2.04 -7.48 -11.39
CA ASP A 520 -2.68 -8.44 -12.30
C ASP A 520 -1.68 -9.03 -13.30
N ALA A 521 -2.02 -10.15 -13.91
CA ALA A 521 -1.19 -10.79 -14.93
C ALA A 521 -1.15 -9.98 -16.25
N VAL A 522 0.04 -9.52 -16.65
CA VAL A 522 0.26 -8.62 -17.79
C VAL A 522 0.71 -9.43 -19.02
N ARG A 523 0.10 -9.17 -20.18
CA ARG A 523 0.31 -9.95 -21.42
C ARG A 523 1.07 -9.18 -22.51
N ALA A 524 0.96 -7.85 -22.51
CA ALA A 524 1.86 -6.96 -23.23
C ALA A 524 1.99 -5.61 -22.50
N VAL A 525 3.11 -4.93 -22.73
CA VAL A 525 3.41 -3.58 -22.27
C VAL A 525 3.89 -2.77 -23.46
N GLN A 526 3.32 -1.58 -23.65
CA GLN A 526 3.87 -0.54 -24.53
C GLN A 526 4.12 0.71 -23.70
N PHE A 527 5.19 1.44 -23.98
CA PHE A 527 5.40 2.81 -23.49
C PHE A 527 6.38 3.56 -24.37
N ASP A 528 6.32 4.90 -24.33
CA ASP A 528 7.32 5.77 -24.93
C ASP A 528 8.22 6.33 -23.82
N VAL A 529 9.53 6.07 -23.89
CA VAL A 529 10.53 6.65 -22.99
C VAL A 529 11.36 7.70 -23.72
N GLU A 530 11.56 8.84 -23.07
CA GLU A 530 12.36 9.96 -23.56
C GLU A 530 13.64 10.03 -22.74
N LEU A 531 14.78 9.77 -23.40
CA LEU A 531 16.08 9.72 -22.75
C LEU A 531 16.61 11.14 -22.51
N PRO A 532 17.33 11.41 -21.41
CA PRO A 532 18.02 12.68 -21.24
C PRO A 532 19.03 12.95 -22.37
N SER A 533 19.35 14.23 -22.62
CA SER A 533 20.37 14.60 -23.60
C SER A 533 21.71 13.94 -23.26
N GLY A 534 22.33 13.26 -24.22
CA GLY A 534 23.58 12.51 -24.04
C GLY A 534 23.43 11.05 -23.59
N PHE A 535 22.21 10.54 -23.41
CA PHE A 535 21.91 9.13 -23.18
C PHE A 535 21.49 8.47 -24.51
N ILE A 536 22.14 7.37 -24.89
CA ILE A 536 21.96 6.71 -26.20
C ILE A 536 21.58 5.23 -26.02
N LEU A 537 20.29 4.91 -26.17
CA LEU A 537 19.78 3.54 -26.09
C LEU A 537 20.31 2.67 -27.25
N GLN A 538 20.93 1.54 -26.92
CA GLN A 538 21.30 0.51 -27.88
C GLN A 538 20.07 -0.33 -28.23
N SER A 539 19.20 0.22 -29.08
CA SER A 539 17.85 -0.30 -29.34
C SER A 539 17.79 -1.71 -29.95
N SER A 540 18.89 -2.21 -30.51
CA SER A 540 19.06 -3.59 -30.98
C SER A 540 19.35 -4.60 -29.88
N ASN A 541 19.75 -4.14 -28.68
CA ASN A 541 20.35 -4.97 -27.64
C ASN A 541 19.44 -5.17 -26.42
N LEU A 542 18.18 -4.69 -26.46
CA LEU A 542 17.20 -4.95 -25.41
C LEU A 542 16.96 -6.46 -25.30
N THR A 543 16.91 -6.97 -24.08
CA THR A 543 16.63 -8.37 -23.78
C THR A 543 15.63 -8.50 -22.64
N THR A 544 14.86 -9.58 -22.62
CA THR A 544 13.97 -9.92 -21.51
C THR A 544 14.75 -10.44 -20.30
N THR A 545 14.22 -10.21 -19.10
CA THR A 545 14.72 -10.86 -17.88
C THR A 545 14.11 -12.26 -17.71
N ALA A 546 14.50 -12.98 -16.65
CA ALA A 546 13.87 -14.26 -16.31
C ALA A 546 12.35 -14.15 -16.09
N ARG A 547 11.86 -13.01 -15.58
CA ARG A 547 10.43 -12.80 -15.27
C ARG A 547 9.55 -12.57 -16.50
N SER A 548 10.14 -12.12 -17.60
CA SER A 548 9.50 -11.97 -18.91
C SER A 548 10.06 -12.96 -19.95
N ALA A 549 10.63 -14.07 -19.51
CA ALA A 549 11.21 -15.08 -20.39
C ALA A 549 10.17 -15.58 -21.42
N GLY A 550 10.57 -15.66 -22.70
CA GLY A 550 9.68 -16.02 -23.81
C GLY A 550 8.79 -14.87 -24.34
N PHE A 551 8.96 -13.64 -23.83
CA PHE A 551 8.41 -12.44 -24.45
C PHE A 551 9.39 -11.90 -25.50
N ASN A 552 8.87 -11.15 -26.46
CA ASN A 552 9.63 -10.39 -27.44
C ASN A 552 9.70 -8.96 -26.95
N VAL A 553 10.89 -8.35 -26.99
CA VAL A 553 11.09 -6.93 -26.69
C VAL A 553 11.65 -6.21 -27.91
N SER A 554 11.18 -5.00 -28.17
CA SER A 554 11.72 -4.12 -29.22
C SER A 554 11.69 -2.66 -28.79
N ALA A 555 12.55 -1.86 -29.42
CA ALA A 555 12.63 -0.41 -29.26
C ALA A 555 12.66 0.28 -30.62
N SER A 556 11.69 1.16 -30.86
CA SER A 556 11.57 1.95 -32.10
C SER A 556 11.74 3.42 -31.81
N LEU A 557 12.67 4.10 -32.46
CA LEU A 557 12.82 5.55 -32.34
C LEU A 557 11.57 6.25 -32.90
N LEU A 558 11.00 7.19 -32.15
CA LEU A 558 9.89 8.04 -32.58
C LEU A 558 10.38 9.40 -33.08
N SER A 559 11.20 10.08 -32.26
CA SER A 559 11.72 11.41 -32.56
C SER A 559 12.88 11.76 -31.63
N GLY A 560 14.02 12.18 -32.17
CA GLY A 560 15.16 12.70 -31.39
C GLY A 560 15.73 11.67 -30.39
N ASN A 561 15.37 11.83 -29.13
CA ASN A 561 15.74 11.04 -27.95
C ASN A 561 14.60 10.12 -27.43
N LYS A 562 13.44 10.10 -28.10
CA LYS A 562 12.22 9.40 -27.66
C LYS A 562 12.02 8.08 -28.39
N TYR A 563 11.89 6.99 -27.63
CA TYR A 563 11.76 5.62 -28.14
C TYR A 563 10.47 4.97 -27.63
N ARG A 564 9.72 4.31 -28.52
CA ARG A 564 8.65 3.38 -28.16
C ARG A 564 9.25 2.03 -27.83
N ILE A 565 9.03 1.57 -26.60
CA ILE A 565 9.36 0.22 -26.14
C ILE A 565 8.10 -0.63 -26.18
N LEU A 566 8.22 -1.85 -26.71
CA LEU A 566 7.14 -2.83 -26.77
C LEU A 566 7.64 -4.18 -26.23
N LEU A 567 6.94 -4.74 -25.24
CA LEU A 567 7.20 -6.06 -24.67
C LEU A 567 5.92 -6.90 -24.77
N TYR A 568 5.95 -8.04 -25.46
CA TYR A 568 4.75 -8.81 -25.76
C TYR A 568 5.04 -10.29 -26.00
N SER A 569 4.07 -11.17 -25.75
CA SER A 569 4.15 -12.58 -26.13
C SER A 569 3.23 -12.90 -27.31
N PHE A 570 3.70 -13.74 -28.23
CA PHE A 570 2.85 -14.39 -29.25
C PHE A 570 2.08 -15.59 -28.67
N SER A 571 2.41 -16.05 -27.46
CA SER A 571 1.80 -17.22 -26.82
C SER A 571 0.71 -16.86 -25.81
N SER A 572 0.20 -17.84 -25.05
CA SER A 572 -0.69 -17.61 -23.91
C SER A 572 0.01 -17.08 -22.66
N ALA A 573 1.35 -16.92 -22.67
CA ALA A 573 2.12 -16.47 -21.52
C ALA A 573 1.72 -15.06 -21.02
N SER A 574 1.87 -14.86 -19.72
CA SER A 574 1.63 -13.60 -19.02
C SER A 574 2.66 -13.40 -17.91
N ILE A 575 3.17 -12.18 -17.76
CA ILE A 575 4.03 -11.78 -16.63
C ILE A 575 3.16 -11.79 -15.36
N SER A 576 3.55 -12.58 -14.36
CA SER A 576 2.86 -12.69 -13.08
C SER A 576 2.87 -11.39 -12.29
N ALA A 577 1.97 -11.26 -11.30
CA ALA A 577 2.03 -10.17 -10.32
C ALA A 577 3.38 -10.16 -9.58
N GLY A 578 3.85 -8.97 -9.19
CA GLY A 578 5.18 -8.79 -8.59
C GLY A 578 5.80 -7.43 -8.91
N SER A 579 7.06 -7.22 -8.48
CA SER A 579 7.75 -5.92 -8.53
C SER A 579 9.23 -6.07 -8.87
N GLU A 580 9.52 -6.58 -10.07
CA GLU A 580 10.87 -6.93 -10.54
C GLU A 580 11.12 -6.48 -11.99
N SER A 581 12.39 -6.41 -12.38
CA SER A 581 12.88 -6.14 -13.74
C SER A 581 12.27 -7.06 -14.80
N ILE A 582 11.82 -6.49 -15.92
CA ILE A 582 11.24 -7.18 -17.08
C ILE A 582 12.03 -6.98 -18.38
N ILE A 583 12.86 -5.94 -18.48
CA ILE A 583 13.65 -5.64 -19.68
C ILE A 583 15.03 -5.13 -19.23
N ASN A 584 16.10 -5.71 -19.78
CA ASN A 584 17.43 -5.15 -19.73
C ASN A 584 17.51 -4.02 -20.78
N PHE A 585 17.94 -2.84 -20.35
CA PHE A 585 17.83 -1.58 -21.08
C PHE A 585 19.23 -0.95 -21.27
N PRO A 586 20.00 -1.39 -22.27
CA PRO A 586 21.39 -1.01 -22.46
C PRO A 586 21.53 0.40 -23.03
N VAL A 587 21.99 1.36 -22.22
CA VAL A 587 22.14 2.78 -22.60
C VAL A 587 23.60 3.20 -22.50
N PHE A 588 24.16 3.72 -23.59
CA PHE A 588 25.47 4.36 -23.58
C PHE A 588 25.36 5.79 -23.06
N LEU A 589 26.31 6.20 -22.21
CA LEU A 589 26.33 7.52 -21.58
C LEU A 589 27.51 8.34 -22.10
N ASN A 590 27.24 9.50 -22.70
CA ASN A 590 28.30 10.34 -23.27
C ASN A 590 29.24 10.92 -22.19
N ALA A 591 30.52 11.07 -22.51
CA ALA A 591 31.53 11.59 -21.59
C ALA A 591 31.24 13.01 -21.07
N ASN A 592 30.60 13.87 -21.90
CA ASN A 592 30.34 15.28 -21.59
C ASN A 592 29.11 15.52 -20.68
N LEU A 593 28.60 14.47 -20.02
CA LEU A 593 27.51 14.61 -19.05
C LEU A 593 28.04 15.19 -17.73
N SER A 594 27.36 16.19 -17.19
CA SER A 594 27.59 16.69 -15.82
C SER A 594 27.27 15.60 -14.79
N SER A 595 27.93 15.60 -13.64
CA SER A 595 27.51 14.79 -12.48
C SER A 595 26.09 15.18 -12.02
N GLY A 596 25.45 14.29 -11.26
CA GLY A 596 24.11 14.50 -10.69
C GLY A 596 23.02 13.57 -11.22
N ASN A 597 21.77 13.98 -11.01
CA ASN A 597 20.57 13.16 -11.19
C ASN A 597 19.88 13.40 -12.54
N TYR A 598 19.63 12.32 -13.28
CA TYR A 598 18.88 12.33 -14.53
C TYR A 598 17.58 11.53 -14.38
N SER A 599 16.43 12.22 -14.42
CA SER A 599 15.10 11.60 -14.50
C SER A 599 14.72 11.26 -15.94
N PHE A 600 14.06 10.12 -16.14
CA PHE A 600 13.49 9.74 -17.43
C PHE A 600 12.03 10.16 -17.51
N VAL A 601 11.61 10.71 -18.64
CA VAL A 601 10.20 11.03 -18.92
C VAL A 601 9.61 9.88 -19.73
N TYR A 602 8.44 9.40 -19.35
CA TYR A 602 7.74 8.35 -20.09
C TYR A 602 6.29 8.78 -20.37
N SER A 603 5.69 8.19 -21.39
CA SER A 603 4.37 8.59 -21.92
C SER A 603 3.74 7.42 -22.69
N ASN A 604 2.46 7.53 -23.06
CA ASN A 604 1.75 6.51 -23.86
C ASN A 604 1.86 5.08 -23.32
N VAL A 605 1.86 4.94 -21.99
CA VAL A 605 1.94 3.66 -21.27
C VAL A 605 0.64 2.89 -21.44
N ILE A 606 0.72 1.64 -21.89
CA ILE A 606 -0.42 0.73 -22.08
C ILE A 606 -0.03 -0.66 -21.57
N PHE A 607 -0.86 -1.24 -20.70
CA PHE A 607 -0.78 -2.63 -20.29
C PHE A 607 -2.00 -3.39 -20.81
N SER A 608 -1.82 -4.59 -21.34
CA SER A 608 -2.93 -5.50 -21.65
C SER A 608 -2.95 -6.68 -20.70
N ASN A 609 -4.15 -7.14 -20.31
CA ASN A 609 -4.33 -8.36 -19.53
C ASN A 609 -4.38 -9.62 -20.41
N THR A 610 -4.54 -10.79 -19.78
CA THR A 610 -4.72 -12.09 -20.46
C THR A 610 -5.91 -12.14 -21.41
N SER A 611 -6.92 -11.27 -21.23
CA SER A 611 -8.10 -11.11 -22.08
C SER A 611 -7.92 -10.05 -23.19
N ASN A 612 -6.69 -9.56 -23.43
CA ASN A 612 -6.35 -8.48 -24.37
C ASN A 612 -7.10 -7.16 -24.11
N GLN A 613 -7.62 -6.93 -22.91
CA GLN A 613 -8.19 -5.63 -22.51
C GLN A 613 -7.11 -4.71 -21.98
N ASN A 614 -7.19 -3.42 -22.32
CA ASN A 614 -6.31 -2.40 -21.73
C ASN A 614 -6.64 -2.24 -20.25
N ILE A 615 -5.65 -2.45 -19.38
CA ILE A 615 -5.79 -2.25 -17.94
C ILE A 615 -5.57 -0.77 -17.63
N ALA A 616 -6.43 -0.20 -16.77
CA ALA A 616 -6.19 1.13 -16.22
C ALA A 616 -4.82 1.16 -15.50
N SER A 617 -4.01 2.16 -15.83
CA SER A 617 -2.66 2.34 -15.29
C SER A 617 -2.42 3.81 -15.04
N ILE A 618 -1.50 4.11 -14.12
CA ILE A 618 -1.03 5.46 -13.90
C ILE A 618 0.45 5.56 -14.23
N ALA A 619 0.85 6.77 -14.61
CA ALA A 619 2.20 7.02 -15.07
C ALA A 619 3.18 7.18 -13.89
N LEU A 620 3.97 6.12 -13.69
CA LEU A 620 5.42 6.20 -13.40
C LEU A 620 5.84 6.66 -12.00
N GLU A 621 6.81 5.93 -11.44
CA GLU A 621 7.76 6.50 -10.49
C GLU A 621 8.94 7.07 -11.31
N GLU A 622 9.47 8.24 -10.95
CA GLU A 622 10.63 8.81 -11.66
C GLU A 622 11.86 7.92 -11.46
N GLY A 623 12.11 7.03 -12.44
CA GLY A 623 13.39 6.35 -12.56
C GLY A 623 14.51 7.38 -12.69
N LYS A 624 15.43 7.38 -11.74
CA LYS A 624 16.54 8.32 -11.61
C LYS A 624 17.87 7.60 -11.70
N ILE A 625 18.74 8.13 -12.54
CA ILE A 625 20.11 7.66 -12.69
C ILE A 625 21.04 8.75 -12.19
N THR A 626 21.78 8.43 -11.14
CA THR A 626 22.93 9.21 -10.68
C THR A 626 24.11 8.91 -11.59
N LEU A 627 24.81 9.92 -12.07
CA LEU A 627 26.11 9.68 -12.70
C LEU A 627 27.22 9.65 -11.66
N ASN A 628 28.18 8.76 -11.88
CA ASN A 628 29.42 8.66 -11.12
C ASN A 628 30.56 9.20 -11.98
N ASP A 629 31.38 10.09 -11.42
CA ASP A 629 32.72 10.36 -11.91
C ASP A 629 33.74 9.41 -11.26
N ALA A 630 35.00 9.48 -11.68
CA ALA A 630 36.10 8.75 -11.04
C ALA A 630 36.82 9.67 -10.03
N PRO A 631 37.33 9.13 -8.91
CA PRO A 631 38.12 9.92 -7.95
C PRO A 631 39.33 10.60 -8.60
N ILE A 632 39.69 11.77 -8.06
CA ILE A 632 40.90 12.51 -8.43
C ILE A 632 41.94 12.25 -7.34
N ALA A 633 42.97 11.48 -7.69
CA ALA A 633 44.05 11.14 -6.77
C ALA A 633 45.27 12.07 -6.93
N VAL A 634 45.89 12.43 -5.82
CA VAL A 634 46.96 13.44 -5.70
C VAL A 634 48.29 12.78 -5.30
N ALA A 635 49.42 13.39 -5.70
CA ALA A 635 50.73 12.81 -5.45
C ALA A 635 51.24 13.12 -4.03
N ASP A 636 51.77 12.10 -3.37
CA ASP A 636 52.23 12.15 -1.99
C ASP A 636 53.75 12.02 -1.85
N GLN A 637 54.25 12.44 -0.68
CA GLN A 637 55.65 12.29 -0.30
C GLN A 637 55.79 11.68 1.09
N ILE A 638 56.79 10.82 1.26
CA ILE A 638 57.20 10.21 2.52
C ILE A 638 58.68 10.53 2.75
N THR A 639 59.06 10.77 3.99
CA THR A 639 60.46 10.83 4.44
C THR A 639 60.69 9.77 5.50
N VAL A 640 61.76 8.99 5.34
CA VAL A 640 62.13 7.91 6.26
C VAL A 640 63.64 7.87 6.44
N ALA A 641 64.10 7.41 7.60
CA ALA A 641 65.50 7.03 7.74
C ALA A 641 65.77 5.73 6.96
N GLU A 642 66.98 5.58 6.46
CA GLU A 642 67.57 4.30 6.10
C GLU A 642 67.51 3.34 7.34
N ALA A 643 67.34 2.04 7.10
CA ALA A 643 66.78 1.02 8.01
C ALA A 643 65.47 1.37 8.80
N GLY A 644 64.84 2.53 8.55
CA GLY A 644 63.76 3.09 9.35
C GLY A 644 62.35 2.67 8.93
N THR A 645 61.36 3.13 9.70
CA THR A 645 59.92 2.91 9.44
C THR A 645 59.16 4.23 9.34
N ALA A 646 58.30 4.37 8.32
CA ALA A 646 57.42 5.53 8.13
C ALA A 646 55.94 5.11 7.99
N THR A 647 55.07 5.81 8.71
CA THR A 647 53.61 5.60 8.78
C THR A 647 52.80 6.88 8.54
N THR A 648 53.48 7.97 8.17
CA THR A 648 52.89 9.28 7.88
C THR A 648 53.58 9.95 6.70
N LEU A 649 52.82 10.77 5.98
CA LEU A 649 53.29 11.59 4.86
C LEU A 649 54.08 12.81 5.36
N VAL A 650 54.82 13.45 4.45
CA VAL A 650 55.32 14.82 4.61
C VAL A 650 54.12 15.74 4.85
N GLY A 651 54.08 16.37 6.03
CA GLY A 651 52.91 17.13 6.52
C GLY A 651 52.11 16.43 7.63
N GLY A 652 52.43 15.17 7.97
CA GLY A 652 51.89 14.47 9.14
C GLY A 652 50.57 13.72 8.93
N ALA A 653 50.03 13.70 7.71
CA ALA A 653 48.85 12.91 7.38
C ALA A 653 49.17 11.40 7.42
N ALA A 654 48.30 10.60 8.04
CA ALA A 654 48.50 9.16 8.22
C ALA A 654 47.92 8.29 7.08
N SER A 655 47.39 8.90 6.01
CA SER A 655 46.76 8.20 4.88
C SER A 655 47.02 8.92 3.56
N VAL A 656 47.26 8.16 2.50
CA VAL A 656 47.40 8.70 1.12
C VAL A 656 46.11 9.37 0.63
N LEU A 657 44.94 8.93 1.10
CA LEU A 657 43.63 9.46 0.68
C LEU A 657 43.28 10.84 1.30
N THR A 658 44.24 11.54 1.93
CA THR A 658 43.95 12.76 2.73
C THR A 658 43.78 14.02 1.87
N ASN A 659 44.40 14.02 0.68
CA ASN A 659 44.36 15.07 -0.34
C ASN A 659 43.52 14.68 -1.57
N ASP A 660 43.17 13.39 -1.69
CA ASP A 660 42.28 12.87 -2.73
C ASP A 660 40.85 13.37 -2.61
N THR A 661 40.14 13.45 -3.74
CA THR A 661 38.76 13.96 -3.79
C THR A 661 37.87 13.17 -4.74
N ASP A 662 36.57 13.21 -4.46
CA ASP A 662 35.51 12.64 -5.30
C ASP A 662 34.40 13.67 -5.49
N VAL A 663 33.84 13.76 -6.70
CA VAL A 663 32.84 14.79 -7.06
C VAL A 663 31.51 14.54 -6.34
N GLU A 664 31.13 13.27 -6.15
CA GLU A 664 29.94 12.87 -5.41
C GLU A 664 30.18 12.84 -3.88
N ASN A 665 31.44 13.03 -3.44
CA ASN A 665 31.91 12.87 -2.06
C ASN A 665 31.73 11.43 -1.52
N ASN A 666 31.85 10.43 -2.40
CA ASN A 666 31.84 9.02 -2.04
C ASN A 666 33.05 8.68 -1.15
N PRO A 667 32.93 7.77 -0.16
CA PRO A 667 34.06 7.32 0.65
C PRO A 667 35.11 6.61 -0.20
N LEU A 668 36.36 7.09 -0.13
CA LEU A 668 37.47 6.54 -0.89
C LEU A 668 38.17 5.37 -0.19
N ILE A 669 38.68 4.44 -0.99
CA ILE A 669 39.65 3.42 -0.59
C ILE A 669 40.90 3.46 -1.47
N ALA A 670 42.05 3.11 -0.92
CA ALA A 670 43.32 3.03 -1.64
C ALA A 670 43.53 1.63 -2.22
N VAL A 671 43.91 1.56 -3.49
CA VAL A 671 44.23 0.32 -4.23
C VAL A 671 45.69 0.39 -4.69
N LEU A 672 46.55 -0.49 -4.17
CA LEU A 672 47.95 -0.57 -4.58
C LEU A 672 48.05 -1.04 -6.04
N VAL A 673 48.82 -0.32 -6.85
CA VAL A 673 49.06 -0.63 -8.28
C VAL A 673 50.45 -1.20 -8.49
N SER A 674 51.48 -0.61 -7.86
CA SER A 674 52.84 -1.16 -7.80
C SER A 674 53.42 -0.91 -6.41
N GLY A 675 54.12 -1.91 -5.87
CA GLY A 675 54.84 -1.80 -4.60
C GLY A 675 56.19 -1.09 -4.73
N VAL A 676 56.89 -1.09 -3.59
CA VAL A 676 58.22 -0.52 -3.36
C VAL A 676 59.36 -1.46 -3.77
N SER A 677 60.58 -0.93 -3.93
CA SER A 677 61.76 -1.70 -4.37
C SER A 677 62.81 -1.96 -3.27
N ASN A 678 62.98 -1.02 -2.33
CA ASN A 678 64.07 -1.00 -1.34
C ASN A 678 63.53 -1.15 0.09
N GLY A 679 62.44 -1.92 0.26
CA GLY A 679 61.78 -2.03 1.55
C GLY A 679 60.55 -2.95 1.51
N THR A 680 59.74 -2.87 2.56
CA THR A 680 58.42 -3.51 2.62
C THR A 680 57.34 -2.46 2.81
N LEU A 681 56.24 -2.59 2.07
CA LEU A 681 55.08 -1.69 2.15
C LEU A 681 53.83 -2.49 2.52
N THR A 682 53.14 -2.05 3.57
CA THR A 682 51.71 -2.34 3.78
C THR A 682 50.91 -1.10 3.43
N LEU A 683 49.98 -1.19 2.48
CA LEU A 683 48.98 -0.15 2.19
C LEU A 683 47.58 -0.72 2.49
N ASN A 684 46.89 -0.14 3.46
CA ASN A 684 45.54 -0.54 3.86
C ASN A 684 44.50 0.14 2.97
N SER A 685 43.30 -0.44 2.89
CA SER A 685 42.20 0.12 2.08
C SER A 685 41.75 1.51 2.54
N ASN A 686 41.91 1.89 3.82
CA ASN A 686 41.66 3.26 4.29
C ASN A 686 42.81 4.25 3.95
N GLY A 687 43.75 3.85 3.09
CA GLY A 687 44.92 4.62 2.67
C GLY A 687 46.03 4.75 3.72
N THR A 688 45.81 4.25 4.95
CA THR A 688 46.89 4.20 5.95
C THR A 688 47.96 3.21 5.52
N PHE A 689 49.22 3.52 5.77
CA PHE A 689 50.34 2.70 5.32
C PHE A 689 51.41 2.51 6.38
N SER A 690 52.28 1.54 6.15
CA SER A 690 53.55 1.38 6.84
C SER A 690 54.60 0.97 5.82
N TYR A 691 55.64 1.80 5.66
CA TYR A 691 56.84 1.48 4.90
C TYR A 691 57.99 1.21 5.85
N VAL A 692 58.77 0.17 5.59
CA VAL A 692 60.03 -0.14 6.30
C VAL A 692 61.14 -0.23 5.26
N HIS A 693 62.17 0.61 5.40
CA HIS A 693 63.35 0.57 4.53
C HIS A 693 64.18 -0.69 4.79
N ASN A 694 64.85 -1.24 3.77
CA ASN A 694 65.49 -2.56 3.86
C ASN A 694 66.89 -2.58 4.52
N GLY A 695 67.49 -1.42 4.79
CA GLY A 695 68.89 -1.34 5.24
C GLY A 695 69.87 -1.35 4.06
N SER A 696 69.89 -0.30 3.24
CA SER A 696 70.77 -0.21 2.07
C SER A 696 70.93 1.21 1.54
N GLU A 697 72.06 1.50 0.89
CA GLU A 697 72.44 2.85 0.45
C GLU A 697 71.69 3.34 -0.80
N THR A 698 70.38 3.49 -0.66
CA THR A 698 69.46 4.03 -1.65
C THR A 698 68.76 5.27 -1.09
N THR A 699 68.89 6.41 -1.76
CA THR A 699 68.35 7.70 -1.29
C THR A 699 66.87 7.91 -1.60
N SER A 700 66.24 6.96 -2.31
CA SER A 700 64.84 7.07 -2.75
C SER A 700 64.21 5.73 -3.08
N ASP A 701 62.91 5.62 -2.82
CA ASP A 701 62.04 4.53 -3.24
C ASP A 701 60.67 5.10 -3.68
N SER A 702 59.77 4.29 -4.23
CA SER A 702 58.42 4.77 -4.58
C SER A 702 57.41 3.63 -4.72
N PHE A 703 56.13 3.95 -4.55
CA PHE A 703 55.03 3.06 -4.90
C PHE A 703 53.95 3.82 -5.67
N THR A 704 53.00 3.10 -6.28
CA THR A 704 51.87 3.70 -6.97
C THR A 704 50.54 3.13 -6.51
N TYR A 705 49.52 3.98 -6.43
CA TYR A 705 48.16 3.59 -6.04
C TYR A 705 47.10 4.26 -6.91
N GLN A 706 45.85 3.85 -6.72
CA GLN A 706 44.64 4.50 -7.22
C GLN A 706 43.65 4.68 -6.06
N ALA A 707 42.97 5.82 -6.02
CA ALA A 707 41.79 5.99 -5.19
C ALA A 707 40.57 5.34 -5.86
N ASN A 708 39.72 4.68 -5.09
CA ASN A 708 38.52 4.01 -5.59
C ASN A 708 37.30 4.37 -4.71
N ASP A 709 36.16 4.68 -5.32
CA ASP A 709 34.92 5.10 -4.63
C ASP A 709 33.94 3.94 -4.36
N GLY A 710 34.41 2.70 -4.52
CA GLY A 710 33.60 1.49 -4.60
C GLY A 710 33.10 1.13 -6.01
N LYS A 711 33.37 1.94 -7.05
CA LYS A 711 32.91 1.71 -8.44
C LYS A 711 33.97 1.97 -9.50
N LEU A 712 34.70 3.07 -9.39
CA LEU A 712 35.68 3.56 -10.36
C LEU A 712 37.02 3.86 -9.67
N ASN A 713 38.11 3.66 -10.41
CA ASN A 713 39.45 4.01 -9.97
C ASN A 713 39.86 5.36 -10.56
N SER A 714 40.65 6.12 -9.81
CA SER A 714 41.37 7.29 -10.28
C SER A 714 42.39 6.94 -11.38
N ASN A 715 43.05 7.98 -11.91
CA ASN A 715 44.38 7.80 -12.50
C ASN A 715 45.32 7.14 -11.48
N THR A 716 46.26 6.32 -11.96
CA THR A 716 47.41 5.91 -11.14
C THR A 716 48.19 7.14 -10.71
N ILE A 717 48.58 7.20 -9.45
CA ILE A 717 49.42 8.27 -8.89
C ILE A 717 50.61 7.66 -8.13
N THR A 718 51.69 8.43 -7.99
CA THR A 718 52.95 7.99 -7.39
C THR A 718 53.14 8.62 -6.02
N VAL A 719 53.54 7.81 -5.05
CA VAL A 719 54.05 8.24 -3.75
C VAL A 719 55.57 8.15 -3.78
N THR A 720 56.24 9.28 -3.55
CA THR A 720 57.71 9.35 -3.54
C THR A 720 58.26 9.21 -2.12
N ILE A 721 59.16 8.26 -1.90
CA ILE A 721 59.82 8.03 -0.61
C ILE A 721 61.23 8.62 -0.73
N THR A 722 61.54 9.63 0.08
CA THR A 722 62.90 10.12 0.28
C THR A 722 63.50 9.41 1.47
N VAL A 723 64.67 8.80 1.27
CA VAL A 723 65.39 8.07 2.31
C VAL A 723 66.58 8.93 2.75
N SER A 724 66.68 9.22 4.04
CA SER A 724 67.87 9.86 4.63
C SER A 724 68.83 8.78 5.14
N PRO A 725 70.08 8.70 4.66
CA PRO A 725 71.06 7.73 5.14
C PRO A 725 71.25 7.76 6.65
N ALA A 726 71.52 6.60 7.25
CA ALA A 726 72.08 6.52 8.59
C ALA A 726 73.62 6.47 8.49
N ASN A 727 74.26 5.85 9.49
CA ASN A 727 75.67 5.47 9.46
C ASN A 727 75.70 4.05 10.04
N ASP A 728 76.16 3.08 9.25
CA ASP A 728 76.16 1.68 9.69
C ASP A 728 77.45 1.36 10.47
N ALA A 729 77.54 0.16 11.08
CA ALA A 729 78.76 -0.27 11.75
C ALA A 729 79.65 -1.10 10.79
N PRO A 730 80.98 -0.88 10.75
CA PRO A 730 81.89 -1.68 9.92
C PRO A 730 81.77 -3.19 10.18
N ILE A 731 81.94 -3.99 9.13
CA ILE A 731 82.01 -5.45 9.21
C ILE A 731 83.48 -5.86 9.18
N ALA A 732 83.97 -6.43 10.28
CA ALA A 732 85.35 -6.89 10.42
C ALA A 732 85.50 -8.41 10.24
N VAL A 733 86.53 -8.83 9.50
CA VAL A 733 86.75 -10.19 9.01
C VAL A 733 87.96 -10.84 9.70
N ALA A 734 87.93 -12.17 9.85
CA ALA A 734 88.96 -12.91 10.58
C ALA A 734 90.21 -13.16 9.73
N ASP A 735 91.38 -12.88 10.30
CA ASP A 735 92.67 -13.00 9.63
C ASP A 735 93.53 -14.17 10.15
N GLN A 736 94.54 -14.53 9.35
CA GLN A 736 95.59 -15.45 9.73
C GLN A 736 96.97 -14.85 9.45
N ILE A 737 97.91 -15.10 10.36
CA ILE A 737 99.34 -14.82 10.24
C ILE A 737 100.08 -16.17 10.32
N ILE A 738 101.14 -16.35 9.54
CA ILE A 738 102.11 -17.43 9.72
C ILE A 738 103.46 -16.79 10.02
N VAL A 739 104.16 -17.28 11.03
CA VAL A 739 105.53 -16.89 11.36
C VAL A 739 106.36 -18.13 11.70
N VAL A 740 107.68 -18.05 11.54
CA VAL A 740 108.60 -19.01 12.15
C VAL A 740 108.92 -18.59 13.58
N GLU A 741 109.30 -19.54 14.42
CA GLU A 741 109.83 -19.26 15.75
C GLU A 741 111.02 -18.28 15.75
N ALA A 742 111.13 -17.48 16.82
CA ALA A 742 111.98 -16.27 16.90
C ALA A 742 111.77 -15.23 15.78
N GLY A 743 110.81 -15.45 14.88
CA GLY A 743 110.58 -14.64 13.68
C GLY A 743 109.72 -13.41 13.92
N THR A 744 109.65 -12.58 12.87
CA THR A 744 108.81 -11.39 12.79
C THR A 744 107.87 -11.49 11.60
N ALA A 745 106.60 -11.16 11.80
CA ALA A 745 105.58 -11.09 10.76
C ALA A 745 104.99 -9.68 10.65
N THR A 746 104.85 -9.20 9.40
CA THR A 746 104.26 -7.89 9.04
C THR A 746 103.24 -8.02 7.89
N THR A 747 102.83 -9.25 7.58
CA THR A 747 101.91 -9.61 6.49
C THR A 747 101.01 -10.75 6.93
N LEU A 748 99.75 -10.70 6.52
CA LEU A 748 98.79 -11.79 6.64
C LEU A 748 99.09 -12.93 5.65
N VAL A 749 98.48 -14.08 5.88
CA VAL A 749 98.32 -15.14 4.87
C VAL A 749 97.61 -14.54 3.65
N GLY A 750 98.20 -14.67 2.47
CA GLY A 750 97.76 -13.97 1.24
C GLY A 750 98.53 -12.67 0.94
N GLY A 751 99.37 -12.18 1.86
CA GLY A 751 100.31 -11.09 1.61
C GLY A 751 99.79 -9.67 1.86
N ALA A 752 98.57 -9.52 2.39
CA ALA A 752 98.05 -8.23 2.83
C ALA A 752 98.88 -7.68 4.03
N ILE A 753 99.14 -6.37 4.05
CA ILE A 753 99.95 -5.72 5.09
C ILE A 753 99.12 -5.14 6.25
N SER A 754 97.80 -5.20 6.17
CA SER A 754 96.86 -4.61 7.13
C SER A 754 95.70 -5.55 7.40
N VAL A 755 95.23 -5.60 8.65
CA VAL A 755 94.03 -6.35 9.03
C VAL A 755 92.77 -5.80 8.34
N LEU A 756 92.71 -4.47 8.09
CA LEU A 756 91.56 -3.80 7.45
C LEU A 756 91.43 -4.07 5.93
N THR A 757 92.10 -5.09 5.37
CA THR A 757 92.16 -5.30 3.90
C THR A 757 90.96 -6.06 3.35
N ASN A 758 90.30 -6.84 4.21
CA ASN A 758 89.10 -7.64 3.95
C ASN A 758 87.86 -7.09 4.69
N ASP A 759 88.04 -6.12 5.58
CA ASP A 759 86.98 -5.38 6.25
C ASP A 759 86.21 -4.46 5.29
N THR A 760 84.93 -4.22 5.59
CA THR A 760 84.04 -3.42 4.73
C THR A 760 83.14 -2.51 5.54
N ASP A 761 82.83 -1.34 4.97
CA ASP A 761 81.88 -0.35 5.47
C ASP A 761 80.79 -0.13 4.40
N ALA A 762 79.52 0.06 4.79
CA ALA A 762 78.42 0.12 3.83
C ALA A 762 78.41 1.45 3.04
N GLU A 763 78.60 2.58 3.73
CA GLU A 763 78.80 3.90 3.12
C GLU A 763 80.18 4.07 2.45
N ASN A 764 81.11 3.14 2.70
CA ASN A 764 82.51 3.15 2.29
C ASN A 764 83.36 4.21 3.03
N ASN A 765 83.05 4.45 4.30
CA ASN A 765 83.84 5.28 5.21
C ASN A 765 85.28 4.75 5.39
N PRO A 766 86.27 5.62 5.69
CA PRO A 766 87.66 5.22 5.83
C PRO A 766 87.92 4.48 7.16
N LEU A 767 88.11 3.17 7.09
CA LEU A 767 88.31 2.32 8.27
C LEU A 767 89.65 2.53 8.99
N SER A 768 89.62 2.28 10.30
CA SER A 768 90.75 2.26 11.21
C SER A 768 90.67 1.08 12.19
N ALA A 769 91.81 0.57 12.65
CA ALA A 769 91.90 -0.61 13.51
C ALA A 769 92.08 -0.25 14.99
N VAL A 770 91.23 -0.82 15.85
CA VAL A 770 91.24 -0.66 17.31
C VAL A 770 91.58 -1.99 17.96
N LEU A 771 92.73 -2.08 18.64
CA LEU A 771 93.14 -3.29 19.35
C LEU A 771 92.25 -3.53 20.58
N VAL A 772 91.67 -4.73 20.69
CA VAL A 772 90.80 -5.14 21.81
C VAL A 772 91.53 -6.05 22.80
N SER A 773 92.34 -7.00 22.32
CA SER A 773 93.24 -7.83 23.13
C SER A 773 94.52 -8.10 22.38
N GLY A 774 95.66 -8.07 23.08
CA GLY A 774 96.97 -8.40 22.52
C GLY A 774 97.29 -9.90 22.53
N VAL A 775 98.51 -10.19 22.05
CA VAL A 775 99.15 -11.52 21.94
C VAL A 775 99.71 -12.03 23.28
N SER A 776 99.95 -13.34 23.37
CA SER A 776 100.45 -14.01 24.59
C SER A 776 101.92 -14.48 24.51
N ASN A 777 102.39 -14.89 23.33
CA ASN A 777 103.67 -15.55 23.09
C ASN A 777 104.61 -14.65 22.26
N GLY A 778 104.51 -13.33 22.40
CA GLY A 778 105.29 -12.39 21.60
C GLY A 778 105.04 -10.93 21.97
N THR A 779 105.42 -10.03 21.06
CA THR A 779 105.00 -8.63 21.11
C THR A 779 104.26 -8.27 19.83
N LEU A 780 103.16 -7.51 19.96
CA LEU A 780 102.36 -7.00 18.85
C LEU A 780 102.36 -5.48 18.90
N THR A 781 102.60 -4.86 17.75
CA THR A 781 102.18 -3.48 17.47
C THR A 781 101.11 -3.53 16.39
N LEU A 782 99.94 -2.95 16.65
CA LEU A 782 98.86 -2.74 15.67
C LEU A 782 98.65 -1.22 15.52
N ASN A 783 98.80 -0.71 14.30
CA ASN A 783 98.61 0.70 13.99
C ASN A 783 97.15 0.97 13.58
N SER A 784 96.70 2.22 13.67
CA SER A 784 95.32 2.60 13.32
C SER A 784 94.97 2.40 11.85
N ASN A 785 95.94 2.31 10.93
CA ASN A 785 95.71 1.92 9.53
C ASN A 785 95.67 0.37 9.34
N GLY A 786 95.55 -0.38 10.43
CA GLY A 786 95.54 -1.84 10.50
C GLY A 786 96.87 -2.53 10.20
N THR A 787 97.92 -1.78 9.82
CA THR A 787 99.25 -2.39 9.62
C THR A 787 99.84 -2.82 10.96
N PHE A 788 100.49 -3.98 10.98
CA PHE A 788 100.96 -4.58 12.23
C PHE A 788 102.41 -5.07 12.14
N THR A 789 102.98 -5.34 13.31
CA THR A 789 104.22 -6.10 13.46
C THR A 789 104.07 -7.02 14.66
N TYR A 790 104.19 -8.32 14.43
CA TYR A 790 104.25 -9.35 15.47
C TYR A 790 105.66 -9.95 15.52
N VAL A 791 106.21 -10.08 16.72
CA VAL A 791 107.50 -10.76 16.98
C VAL A 791 107.25 -11.89 17.98
N HIS A 792 107.50 -13.13 17.58
CA HIS A 792 107.36 -14.30 18.46
C HIS A 792 108.50 -14.33 19.50
N ASN A 793 108.20 -14.78 20.72
CA ASN A 793 109.12 -14.72 21.87
C ASN A 793 110.22 -15.78 21.90
N ALA A 794 110.28 -16.69 20.92
CA ALA A 794 111.15 -17.88 20.90
C ALA A 794 110.88 -18.85 22.07
N SER A 795 109.62 -19.28 22.19
CA SER A 795 109.21 -20.41 23.02
C SER A 795 108.33 -21.38 22.23
N GLU A 796 108.49 -22.68 22.52
CA GLU A 796 107.86 -23.85 21.89
C GLU A 796 106.32 -23.84 21.90
N THR A 797 105.72 -22.90 21.17
CA THR A 797 104.29 -22.68 21.06
C THR A 797 103.90 -22.67 19.58
N THR A 798 102.87 -23.43 19.22
CA THR A 798 102.45 -23.60 17.81
C THR A 798 101.41 -22.57 17.37
N SER A 799 100.89 -21.76 18.29
CA SER A 799 99.91 -20.72 18.00
C SER A 799 99.90 -19.57 19.01
N ASP A 800 99.38 -18.44 18.55
CA ASP A 800 99.05 -17.25 19.34
C ASP A 800 97.84 -16.54 18.69
N SER A 801 97.29 -15.49 19.29
CA SER A 801 96.20 -14.71 18.69
C SER A 801 96.07 -13.32 19.29
N PHE A 802 95.42 -12.40 18.56
CA PHE A 802 94.97 -11.11 19.07
C PHE A 802 93.56 -10.79 18.56
N THR A 803 92.90 -9.78 19.14
CA THR A 803 91.57 -9.35 18.69
C THR A 803 91.51 -7.85 18.46
N TYR A 804 90.72 -7.44 17.45
CA TYR A 804 90.54 -6.04 17.08
C TYR A 804 89.08 -5.73 16.68
N GLN A 805 88.78 -4.46 16.47
CA GLN A 805 87.58 -3.93 15.83
C GLN A 805 87.98 -2.96 14.72
N ALA A 806 87.22 -2.92 13.63
CA ALA A 806 87.26 -1.83 12.66
C ALA A 806 86.39 -0.66 13.13
N ASN A 807 86.81 0.57 12.83
CA ASN A 807 86.12 1.81 13.18
C ASN A 807 86.19 2.79 12.00
N ASP A 808 85.04 3.28 11.56
CA ASP A 808 84.80 4.28 10.50
C ASP A 808 85.07 5.73 10.93
N GLY A 809 85.12 5.95 12.25
CA GLY A 809 85.17 7.25 12.90
C GLY A 809 84.01 7.53 13.86
N ASN A 810 82.91 6.76 13.78
CA ASN A 810 81.70 6.89 14.60
C ASN A 810 81.36 5.63 15.40
N LEU A 811 81.40 4.46 14.77
CA LEU A 811 80.96 3.16 15.27
C LEU A 811 82.07 2.10 15.19
N ASN A 812 81.94 1.04 15.98
CA ASN A 812 82.89 -0.08 15.96
C ASN A 812 82.20 -1.33 15.40
N SER A 813 82.97 -2.14 14.68
CA SER A 813 82.57 -3.49 14.27
C SER A 813 82.31 -4.43 15.45
N ASN A 814 81.81 -5.62 15.14
CA ASN A 814 82.03 -6.78 16.01
C ASN A 814 83.53 -6.96 16.29
N THR A 815 83.89 -7.39 17.51
CA THR A 815 85.25 -7.87 17.78
C THR A 815 85.55 -9.08 16.91
N ILE A 816 86.72 -9.12 16.29
CA ILE A 816 87.19 -10.23 15.47
C ILE A 816 88.59 -10.69 15.90
N THR A 817 88.95 -11.94 15.57
CA THR A 817 90.20 -12.58 16.01
C THR A 817 91.16 -12.74 14.84
N VAL A 818 92.39 -12.31 15.02
CA VAL A 818 93.52 -12.66 14.16
C VAL A 818 94.24 -13.86 14.76
N THR A 819 94.35 -14.93 13.98
CA THR A 819 95.02 -16.17 14.40
C THR A 819 96.48 -16.17 13.94
N ILE A 820 97.40 -16.56 14.82
CA ILE A 820 98.82 -16.67 14.50
C ILE A 820 99.19 -18.15 14.56
N THR A 821 99.68 -18.69 13.44
CA THR A 821 100.30 -20.03 13.39
C THR A 821 101.81 -19.87 13.46
N VAL A 822 102.43 -20.49 14.45
CA VAL A 822 103.88 -20.48 14.63
C VAL A 822 104.44 -21.80 14.12
N SER A 823 105.39 -21.72 13.20
CA SER A 823 106.16 -22.87 12.71
C SER A 823 107.44 -23.00 13.54
N PRO A 824 107.80 -24.19 14.04
CA PRO A 824 109.02 -24.37 14.84
C PRO A 824 110.27 -24.02 14.02
N ALA A 825 111.31 -23.58 14.71
CA ALA A 825 112.65 -23.52 14.14
C ALA A 825 113.33 -24.90 14.23
N ASN A 826 114.40 -25.12 13.44
CA ASN A 826 115.22 -26.32 13.60
C ASN A 826 116.39 -25.99 14.54
N ASP A 827 116.45 -26.70 15.66
CA ASP A 827 117.48 -26.50 16.68
C ASP A 827 118.75 -27.30 16.33
N ALA A 828 119.66 -27.54 17.28
CA ALA A 828 120.84 -28.39 17.07
C ALA A 828 120.81 -29.62 17.99
N PRO A 829 121.17 -30.82 17.49
CA PRO A 829 121.17 -32.02 18.33
C PRO A 829 122.20 -31.94 19.45
N ILE A 830 121.97 -32.70 20.53
CA ILE A 830 122.83 -32.77 21.71
C ILE A 830 123.50 -34.13 21.74
N ALA A 831 124.83 -34.14 21.70
CA ALA A 831 125.63 -35.36 21.70
C ALA A 831 126.30 -35.67 23.05
N VAL A 832 126.55 -36.94 23.33
CA VAL A 832 127.03 -37.47 24.61
C VAL A 832 128.31 -38.31 24.42
N ALA A 833 129.17 -38.36 25.45
CA ALA A 833 130.49 -38.99 25.38
C ALA A 833 130.47 -40.50 25.73
N ASP A 834 131.33 -41.27 25.07
CA ASP A 834 131.33 -42.75 25.11
C ASP A 834 132.67 -43.38 25.53
N GLN A 835 132.68 -44.70 25.72
CA GLN A 835 133.87 -45.48 26.05
C GLN A 835 133.91 -46.85 25.33
N ILE A 836 135.13 -47.33 25.01
CA ILE A 836 135.45 -48.61 24.37
C ILE A 836 136.55 -49.32 25.18
N ILE A 837 136.56 -50.66 25.20
CA ILE A 837 137.64 -51.49 25.78
C ILE A 837 138.08 -52.53 24.74
N VAL A 838 139.39 -52.77 24.62
CA VAL A 838 139.99 -53.72 23.67
C VAL A 838 141.24 -54.41 24.24
N VAL A 839 141.76 -55.40 23.50
CA VAL A 839 143.03 -56.08 23.76
C VAL A 839 144.11 -55.58 22.79
N GLU A 840 145.38 -55.68 23.18
CA GLU A 840 146.59 -55.46 22.38
C GLU A 840 146.53 -56.30 21.09
N ALA A 841 146.70 -55.65 19.93
CA ALA A 841 146.44 -56.23 18.59
C ALA A 841 145.01 -56.78 18.35
N GLY A 842 144.02 -56.40 19.18
CA GLY A 842 142.61 -56.78 19.06
C GLY A 842 141.74 -55.72 18.38
N ALA A 843 140.45 -56.04 18.24
CA ALA A 843 139.43 -55.17 17.65
C ALA A 843 138.18 -55.05 18.55
N ALA A 844 137.47 -53.93 18.44
CA ALA A 844 136.24 -53.63 19.18
C ALA A 844 135.18 -52.96 18.26
N THR A 845 133.92 -53.36 18.43
CA THR A 845 132.75 -52.89 17.65
C THR A 845 131.53 -52.57 18.53
N THR A 846 131.75 -52.40 19.83
CA THR A 846 130.72 -52.11 20.84
C THR A 846 131.29 -51.18 21.91
N LEU A 847 130.44 -50.29 22.41
CA LEU A 847 130.73 -49.43 23.55
C LEU A 847 130.68 -50.22 24.87
N VAL A 848 131.25 -49.63 25.93
CA VAL A 848 130.95 -50.01 27.31
C VAL A 848 129.45 -49.82 27.54
N GLY A 849 128.76 -50.89 27.94
CA GLY A 849 127.29 -50.95 27.97
C GLY A 849 126.66 -51.73 26.82
N GLY A 850 127.44 -52.11 25.78
CA GLY A 850 127.02 -53.01 24.71
C GLY A 850 126.31 -52.36 23.52
N ALA A 851 126.15 -51.04 23.52
CA ALA A 851 125.65 -50.30 22.36
C ALA A 851 126.61 -50.46 21.15
N ILE A 852 126.06 -50.60 19.95
CA ILE A 852 126.83 -50.77 18.70
C ILE A 852 127.11 -49.45 17.97
N SER A 853 126.52 -48.35 18.43
CA SER A 853 126.58 -47.02 17.79
C SER A 853 126.82 -45.93 18.83
N VAL A 854 127.64 -44.95 18.47
CA VAL A 854 127.86 -43.75 19.30
C VAL A 854 126.58 -42.93 19.50
N LEU A 855 125.70 -42.86 18.49
CA LEU A 855 124.44 -42.08 18.51
C LEU A 855 123.36 -42.64 19.46
N THR A 856 123.66 -43.60 20.33
CA THR A 856 122.65 -44.33 21.12
C THR A 856 122.18 -43.52 22.34
N ASN A 857 122.96 -42.53 22.76
CA ASN A 857 122.72 -41.62 23.89
C ASN A 857 122.53 -40.15 23.45
N ASP A 858 122.63 -39.86 22.16
CA ASP A 858 122.42 -38.55 21.57
C ASP A 858 120.92 -38.25 21.39
N THR A 859 120.55 -36.97 21.38
CA THR A 859 119.15 -36.51 21.29
C THR A 859 118.98 -35.29 20.38
N ASP A 860 117.74 -35.08 19.93
CA ASP A 860 117.33 -33.96 19.09
C ASP A 860 115.94 -33.47 19.55
N ALA A 861 115.68 -32.16 19.53
CA ALA A 861 114.44 -31.60 20.08
C ALA A 861 113.23 -31.90 19.18
N GLU A 862 113.37 -31.72 17.86
CA GLU A 862 112.37 -32.09 16.85
C GLU A 862 112.29 -33.62 16.62
N ASN A 863 113.22 -34.39 17.19
CA ASN A 863 113.42 -35.83 16.99
C ASN A 863 113.85 -36.16 15.54
N ASN A 864 114.62 -35.29 14.92
CA ASN A 864 115.26 -35.52 13.62
C ASN A 864 116.20 -36.76 13.65
N PRO A 865 116.38 -37.47 12.53
CA PRO A 865 117.19 -38.68 12.47
C PRO A 865 118.69 -38.37 12.49
N LEU A 866 119.36 -38.75 13.58
CA LEU A 866 120.78 -38.47 13.80
C LEU A 866 121.75 -39.30 12.93
N SER A 867 122.88 -38.68 12.61
CA SER A 867 124.03 -39.27 11.94
C SER A 867 125.35 -38.85 12.56
N ALA A 868 126.38 -39.70 12.53
CA ALA A 868 127.67 -39.46 13.18
C ALA A 868 128.71 -38.88 12.22
N VAL A 869 129.32 -37.76 12.61
CA VAL A 869 130.37 -37.06 11.88
C VAL A 869 131.67 -37.16 12.66
N LEU A 870 132.69 -37.83 12.10
CA LEU A 870 134.01 -37.93 12.72
C LEU A 870 134.73 -36.57 12.70
N VAL A 871 135.14 -36.08 13.87
CA VAL A 871 135.86 -34.80 14.03
C VAL A 871 137.37 -35.01 14.17
N SER A 872 137.79 -36.05 14.88
CA SER A 872 139.21 -36.43 15.00
C SER A 872 139.32 -37.94 15.20
N GLY A 873 140.30 -38.58 14.55
CA GLY A 873 140.50 -40.03 14.57
C GLY A 873 141.45 -40.52 15.67
N VAL A 874 141.57 -41.84 15.74
CA VAL A 874 142.45 -42.57 16.67
C VAL A 874 143.94 -42.46 16.32
N SER A 875 144.81 -42.63 17.31
CA SER A 875 146.28 -42.51 17.16
C SER A 875 147.03 -43.85 17.20
N ASN A 876 146.51 -44.85 17.91
CA ASN A 876 147.17 -46.14 18.15
C ASN A 876 146.47 -47.31 17.43
N GLY A 877 145.74 -47.03 16.35
CA GLY A 877 144.98 -48.05 15.62
C GLY A 877 144.41 -47.56 14.30
N THR A 878 143.43 -48.31 13.78
CA THR A 878 142.54 -47.85 12.72
C THR A 878 141.11 -47.74 13.25
N LEU A 879 140.38 -46.72 12.81
CA LEU A 879 138.97 -46.51 13.11
C LEU A 879 138.20 -46.39 11.81
N THR A 880 137.11 -47.14 11.71
CA THR A 880 136.00 -46.86 10.81
C THR A 880 134.81 -46.40 11.67
N LEU A 881 134.33 -45.17 11.47
CA LEU A 881 133.06 -44.69 12.02
C LEU A 881 132.09 -44.48 10.85
N ASN A 882 130.96 -45.16 10.88
CA ASN A 882 129.90 -45.06 9.88
C ASN A 882 128.92 -43.94 10.24
N SER A 883 128.20 -43.40 9.24
CA SER A 883 127.22 -42.32 9.47
C SER A 883 126.03 -42.72 10.36
N ASN A 884 125.72 -44.00 10.52
CA ASN A 884 124.74 -44.48 11.51
C ASN A 884 125.34 -44.63 12.95
N GLY A 885 126.54 -44.06 13.17
CA GLY A 885 127.31 -44.11 14.41
C GLY A 885 127.94 -45.46 14.75
N THR A 886 127.68 -46.52 13.99
CA THR A 886 128.37 -47.81 14.19
C THR A 886 129.84 -47.71 13.83
N PHE A 887 130.70 -48.39 14.59
CA PHE A 887 132.15 -48.27 14.43
C PHE A 887 132.87 -49.61 14.53
N THR A 888 134.09 -49.63 13.99
CA THR A 888 135.10 -50.67 14.23
C THR A 888 136.41 -49.98 14.56
N TYR A 889 136.98 -50.28 15.72
CA TYR A 889 138.35 -49.92 16.09
C TYR A 889 139.24 -51.16 16.09
N VAL A 890 140.45 -51.06 15.53
CA VAL A 890 141.48 -52.11 15.60
C VAL A 890 142.76 -51.49 16.14
N HIS A 891 143.24 -51.98 17.29
CA HIS A 891 144.46 -51.48 17.91
C HIS A 891 145.71 -52.04 17.23
N ASN A 892 146.74 -51.20 17.04
CA ASN A 892 147.92 -51.52 16.22
C ASN A 892 148.92 -52.49 16.86
N GLY A 893 148.73 -52.91 18.11
CA GLY A 893 149.66 -53.80 18.83
C GLY A 893 150.90 -53.11 19.40
N SER A 894 150.85 -51.79 19.59
CA SER A 894 151.83 -51.05 20.39
C SER A 894 151.56 -51.20 21.90
N GLU A 895 152.58 -51.02 22.72
CA GLU A 895 152.52 -51.07 24.19
C GLU A 895 151.84 -49.81 24.77
N THR A 896 150.62 -49.48 24.32
CA THR A 896 149.85 -48.31 24.76
C THR A 896 148.61 -48.76 25.56
N THR A 897 148.21 -47.94 26.54
CA THR A 897 147.11 -48.25 27.47
C THR A 897 145.79 -47.59 27.09
N SER A 898 145.82 -46.57 26.24
CA SER A 898 144.65 -45.79 25.85
C SER A 898 144.77 -45.18 24.45
N ASP A 899 143.63 -44.89 23.84
CA ASP A 899 143.46 -44.19 22.57
C ASP A 899 142.11 -43.42 22.61
N SER A 900 141.80 -42.58 21.63
CA SER A 900 140.50 -41.87 21.59
C SER A 900 140.17 -41.33 20.21
N PHE A 901 138.88 -41.10 19.94
CA PHE A 901 138.41 -40.30 18.81
C PHE A 901 137.33 -39.31 19.25
N THR A 902 136.99 -38.33 18.42
CA THR A 902 135.92 -37.36 18.70
C THR A 902 134.94 -37.28 17.54
N TYR A 903 133.65 -37.08 17.82
CA TYR A 903 132.59 -36.98 16.83
C TYR A 903 131.55 -35.90 17.18
N GLN A 904 130.63 -35.64 16.25
CA GLN A 904 129.39 -34.88 16.45
C GLN A 904 128.20 -35.69 15.90
N ALA A 905 127.04 -35.55 16.52
CA ALA A 905 125.77 -35.87 15.88
C ALA A 905 125.40 -34.77 14.87
N ASN A 906 124.72 -35.17 13.80
CA ASN A 906 124.14 -34.28 12.79
C ASN A 906 122.73 -34.80 12.42
N ASP A 907 121.75 -33.92 12.48
CA ASP A 907 120.31 -34.14 12.27
C ASP A 907 119.88 -34.04 10.78
N GLY A 908 120.80 -33.64 9.91
CA GLY A 908 120.55 -33.25 8.52
C GLY A 908 120.73 -31.76 8.23
N TYR A 909 120.75 -30.89 9.24
CA TYR A 909 120.81 -29.42 9.12
C TYR A 909 121.95 -28.77 9.91
N ARG A 910 122.24 -29.26 11.13
CA ARG A 910 123.21 -28.71 12.09
C ARG A 910 124.05 -29.83 12.72
N ASN A 911 125.21 -29.46 13.27
CA ASN A 911 126.01 -30.35 14.10
C ASN A 911 125.82 -30.05 15.59
N SER A 912 125.90 -31.09 16.41
CA SER A 912 125.91 -31.02 17.87
C SER A 912 127.17 -30.38 18.45
N ASN A 913 127.23 -30.30 19.79
CA ASN A 913 128.51 -30.24 20.50
C ASN A 913 129.44 -31.40 20.12
N VAL A 914 130.75 -31.15 20.08
CA VAL A 914 131.77 -32.19 19.87
C VAL A 914 131.91 -33.02 21.16
N VAL A 915 131.95 -34.35 21.01
CA VAL A 915 132.12 -35.31 22.11
C VAL A 915 133.26 -36.29 21.84
N ILE A 916 133.73 -36.96 22.89
CA ILE A 916 134.87 -37.88 22.88
C ILE A 916 134.43 -39.33 23.11
N VAL A 917 135.06 -40.25 22.40
CA VAL A 917 134.98 -41.70 22.65
C VAL A 917 136.35 -42.16 23.15
N SER A 918 136.40 -42.63 24.40
CA SER A 918 137.65 -43.00 25.08
C SER A 918 137.91 -44.51 24.99
N ILE A 919 139.13 -44.93 24.64
CA ILE A 919 139.48 -46.34 24.40
C ILE A 919 140.51 -46.82 25.42
N SER A 920 140.37 -48.04 25.94
CA SER A 920 141.30 -48.68 26.90
C SER A 920 141.82 -50.04 26.39
N ILE A 921 143.10 -50.37 26.63
CA ILE A 921 143.86 -51.47 25.98
C ILE A 921 144.53 -52.42 27.01
N THR A 922 144.72 -53.72 26.70
CA THR A 922 145.18 -54.81 27.62
C THR A 922 146.09 -55.90 26.96
N LYS A 923 146.93 -56.67 27.69
CA LYS A 923 148.19 -57.33 27.19
C LYS A 923 148.21 -58.88 26.92
N ASN A 924 149.20 -59.42 26.16
CA ASN A 924 149.40 -60.83 25.70
C ASN A 924 150.83 -61.47 25.94
N LEU A 925 151.06 -62.83 25.93
CA LEU A 925 152.32 -63.55 26.38
C LEU A 925 152.58 -65.04 25.86
N SER A 926 153.84 -65.50 25.56
CA SER A 926 154.34 -66.94 25.67
C SER A 926 155.82 -67.31 25.23
N THR A 927 156.37 -68.48 25.69
CA THR A 927 157.59 -69.30 25.27
C THR A 927 159.03 -69.05 25.85
N ASP A 928 159.85 -70.11 26.08
CA ASP A 928 161.18 -70.08 26.78
C ASP A 928 162.12 -71.33 26.57
N SER A 929 163.47 -71.28 26.83
CA SER A 929 164.43 -72.46 26.81
C SER A 929 165.82 -72.22 27.49
N TYR A 930 166.71 -73.25 27.66
CA TYR A 930 167.98 -73.13 28.43
C TYR A 930 169.21 -74.00 27.97
N GLU A 931 170.45 -73.56 28.30
CA GLU A 931 171.76 -74.15 27.89
C GLU A 931 172.86 -74.12 29.00
N LYS A 932 173.76 -75.13 29.06
CA LYS A 932 174.86 -75.23 30.04
C LYS A 932 176.10 -75.99 29.49
N THR A 933 177.31 -75.53 29.80
CA THR A 933 178.59 -76.20 29.44
C THR A 933 179.04 -77.19 30.52
N ILE A 934 179.75 -78.26 30.12
CA ILE A 934 180.49 -79.19 30.98
C ILE A 934 181.91 -79.44 30.44
N GLU A 935 182.83 -79.80 31.32
CA GLU A 935 184.20 -80.22 31.00
C GLU A 935 184.36 -81.71 31.29
N VAL A 936 184.94 -82.48 30.37
CA VAL A 936 185.12 -83.94 30.51
C VAL A 936 186.60 -84.29 30.39
N VAL A 937 187.15 -84.87 31.45
CA VAL A 937 188.57 -85.23 31.58
C VAL A 937 188.72 -86.75 31.68
N ALA A 938 189.49 -87.36 30.77
CA ALA A 938 189.69 -88.81 30.77
C ALA A 938 190.60 -89.26 31.94
N HIS A 939 190.07 -90.11 32.81
CA HIS A 939 190.84 -90.72 33.90
C HIS A 939 191.43 -92.07 33.43
N PRO A 940 192.73 -92.38 33.68
CA PRO A 940 193.42 -93.53 33.06
C PRO A 940 193.01 -94.92 33.57
N ASN A 941 191.96 -95.00 34.39
CA ASN A 941 191.20 -96.21 34.75
C ASN A 941 189.86 -95.72 35.34
N PRO A 942 188.78 -95.62 34.53
CA PRO A 942 187.48 -95.17 35.02
C PRO A 942 186.65 -96.35 35.55
N THR A 943 185.79 -96.10 36.53
CA THR A 943 184.88 -97.11 37.11
C THR A 943 183.39 -96.83 36.84
N ARG A 944 183.07 -95.70 36.20
CA ARG A 944 181.79 -95.37 35.56
C ARG A 944 182.04 -94.35 34.44
N ASP A 945 181.40 -94.56 33.28
CA ASP A 945 181.58 -93.74 32.08
C ASP A 945 180.28 -93.05 31.62
N ILE A 946 179.52 -92.49 32.56
CA ILE A 946 178.24 -91.80 32.31
C ILE A 946 178.17 -90.48 33.05
N VAL A 947 177.47 -89.50 32.46
CA VAL A 947 176.94 -88.33 33.17
C VAL A 947 175.44 -88.53 33.33
N GLU A 948 174.92 -88.38 34.54
CA GLU A 948 173.49 -88.47 34.84
C GLU A 948 172.98 -87.10 35.28
N ILE A 949 171.99 -86.59 34.55
CA ILE A 949 171.47 -85.24 34.72
C ILE A 949 170.22 -85.32 35.60
N ALA A 950 170.24 -84.66 36.76
CA ALA A 950 169.09 -84.63 37.65
C ALA A 950 168.05 -83.61 37.14
N ILE A 951 166.85 -84.10 36.79
CA ILE A 951 165.71 -83.28 36.33
C ILE A 951 164.58 -83.44 37.37
N PRO A 952 164.00 -82.33 37.90
CA PRO A 952 162.86 -82.40 38.81
C PRO A 952 161.63 -83.07 38.18
N GLU A 953 160.86 -83.81 38.98
CA GLU A 953 159.67 -84.56 38.52
C GLU A 953 158.57 -83.67 37.91
N GLU A 954 158.57 -82.37 38.22
CA GLU A 954 157.66 -81.37 37.64
C GLU A 954 157.98 -81.02 36.17
N LEU A 955 159.21 -81.29 35.70
CA LEU A 955 159.68 -80.97 34.36
C LEU A 955 159.76 -82.23 33.49
N VAL A 956 159.03 -82.24 32.37
CA VAL A 956 159.13 -83.33 31.38
C VAL A 956 160.25 -83.01 30.39
N LEU A 957 161.30 -83.84 30.39
CA LEU A 957 162.37 -83.80 29.39
C LEU A 957 161.85 -84.19 28.01
N GLU A 958 162.10 -83.35 27.00
CA GLU A 958 161.87 -83.71 25.59
C GLU A 958 163.12 -84.31 24.95
N LYS A 959 164.26 -83.63 25.10
CA LYS A 959 165.57 -84.03 24.56
C LYS A 959 166.72 -83.31 25.24
N ILE A 960 167.88 -83.94 25.22
CA ILE A 960 169.18 -83.34 25.50
C ILE A 960 170.04 -83.40 24.24
N GLU A 961 170.65 -82.28 23.87
CA GLU A 961 171.54 -82.15 22.71
C GLU A 961 172.95 -81.82 23.20
N LEU A 962 173.91 -82.69 22.90
CA LEU A 962 175.31 -82.60 23.29
C LEU A 962 176.14 -82.11 22.10
N TYR A 963 176.90 -81.03 22.29
CA TYR A 963 177.75 -80.40 21.29
C TYR A 963 179.22 -80.39 21.73
N ASN A 964 180.17 -80.50 20.80
CA ASN A 964 181.59 -80.34 21.09
C ASN A 964 182.00 -78.87 21.29
N SER A 965 183.28 -78.63 21.58
CA SER A 965 183.85 -77.29 21.76
C SER A 965 183.82 -76.40 20.51
N LEU A 966 183.54 -76.95 19.33
CA LEU A 966 183.33 -76.21 18.07
C LEU A 966 181.85 -75.87 17.81
N GLY A 967 180.93 -76.32 18.68
CA GLY A 967 179.49 -76.12 18.51
C GLY A 967 178.82 -77.15 17.58
N GLU A 968 179.51 -78.24 17.22
CA GLU A 968 178.96 -79.32 16.39
C GLU A 968 178.23 -80.34 17.27
N LEU A 969 177.05 -80.78 16.82
CA LEU A 969 176.22 -81.74 17.54
C LEU A 969 176.84 -83.15 17.49
N VAL A 970 177.33 -83.64 18.62
CA VAL A 970 177.96 -84.97 18.76
C VAL A 970 177.01 -86.03 19.32
N GLY A 971 175.87 -85.65 19.91
CA GLY A 971 174.89 -86.61 20.41
C GLY A 971 173.52 -86.01 20.70
N ARG A 972 172.48 -86.85 20.58
CA ARG A 972 171.11 -86.56 21.06
C ARG A 972 170.65 -87.68 21.97
N TYR A 973 170.07 -87.32 23.10
CA TYR A 973 169.62 -88.26 24.12
C TYR A 973 168.19 -87.90 24.55
N SER A 974 167.28 -88.86 24.48
CA SER A 974 165.92 -88.75 25.05
C SER A 974 165.87 -89.13 26.53
N THR A 975 166.98 -89.64 27.07
CA THR A 975 167.19 -89.96 28.48
C THR A 975 168.04 -88.90 29.17
N ASN A 976 167.93 -88.80 30.49
CA ASN A 976 168.76 -87.93 31.32
C ASN A 976 170.18 -88.50 31.58
N ILE A 977 170.44 -89.76 31.20
CA ILE A 977 171.75 -90.42 31.28
C ILE A 977 172.45 -90.35 29.92
N ILE A 978 173.71 -89.92 29.91
CA ILE A 978 174.56 -89.73 28.74
C ILE A 978 175.85 -90.56 28.89
N PRO A 979 176.12 -91.55 28.01
CA PRO A 979 177.35 -92.36 28.05
C PRO A 979 178.53 -91.70 27.32
N PHE A 980 179.71 -91.75 27.94
CA PHE A 980 180.93 -91.04 27.50
C PHE A 980 182.12 -91.96 27.09
N GLN A 981 181.90 -93.27 26.92
CA GLN A 981 182.96 -94.29 26.79
C GLN A 981 184.03 -94.14 25.69
N ASN A 982 183.86 -93.24 24.71
CA ASN A 982 184.86 -93.02 23.64
C ASN A 982 185.08 -91.52 23.31
N PHE A 983 184.74 -90.61 24.24
CA PHE A 983 184.88 -89.17 23.99
C PHE A 983 186.32 -88.69 24.25
N ALA A 984 186.80 -87.77 23.40
CA ALA A 984 188.08 -87.10 23.62
C ALA A 984 187.98 -86.14 24.82
N THR A 985 189.11 -85.92 25.52
CA THR A 985 189.17 -84.94 26.62
C THR A 985 188.93 -83.53 26.09
N GLY A 986 187.98 -82.81 26.69
CA GLY A 986 187.61 -81.46 26.24
C GLY A 986 186.30 -80.94 26.82
N ASN A 987 185.91 -79.75 26.36
CA ASN A 987 184.67 -79.08 26.74
C ASN A 987 183.51 -79.44 25.79
N TYR A 988 182.32 -79.64 26.36
CA TYR A 988 181.09 -79.97 25.65
C TYR A 988 179.92 -79.11 26.16
N PHE A 989 178.97 -78.79 25.29
CA PHE A 989 177.77 -78.02 25.63
C PHE A 989 176.53 -78.90 25.64
N LEU A 990 175.64 -78.67 26.60
CA LEU A 990 174.37 -79.37 26.78
C LEU A 990 173.21 -78.37 26.66
N ARG A 991 172.35 -78.58 25.65
CA ARG A 991 171.05 -77.91 25.54
C ARG A 991 169.96 -78.86 26.02
N ILE A 992 169.08 -78.38 26.90
CA ILE A 992 168.07 -79.20 27.58
C ILE A 992 166.71 -78.56 27.35
N PHE A 993 165.78 -79.34 26.80
CA PHE A 993 164.45 -78.88 26.39
C PHE A 993 163.37 -79.55 27.26
N THR A 994 162.48 -78.74 27.82
CA THR A 994 161.40 -79.18 28.72
C THR A 994 160.08 -78.53 28.33
N SER A 995 158.99 -79.30 28.27
CA SER A 995 157.68 -78.84 27.77
C SER A 995 156.86 -78.01 28.76
N LYS A 996 157.39 -77.77 29.97
CA LYS A 996 156.79 -76.95 31.03
C LYS A 996 157.88 -76.24 31.83
N GLY A 997 157.66 -74.96 32.14
CA GLY A 997 158.45 -74.17 33.10
C GLY A 997 159.85 -73.74 32.61
N SER A 998 160.27 -72.53 33.03
CA SER A 998 161.58 -71.96 32.69
C SER A 998 162.69 -72.54 33.60
N ILE A 999 163.70 -73.17 33.00
CA ILE A 999 164.83 -73.75 33.75
C ILE A 999 165.73 -72.66 34.33
N SER A 1000 165.88 -72.60 35.66
CA SER A 1000 166.82 -71.67 36.31
C SER A 1000 168.20 -72.29 36.58
N LYS A 1001 169.24 -71.46 36.52
CA LYS A 1001 170.68 -71.84 36.61
C LYS A 1001 171.09 -72.70 37.82
N LYS A 1002 170.29 -72.74 38.89
CA LYS A 1002 170.60 -73.48 40.14
C LYS A 1002 170.14 -74.93 40.17
N ILE A 1003 169.21 -75.33 39.29
CA ILE A 1003 168.37 -76.52 39.54
C ILE A 1003 168.99 -77.82 39.01
N ILE A 1004 169.79 -77.76 37.93
CA ILE A 1004 170.36 -78.95 37.29
C ILE A 1004 171.72 -79.34 37.90
N LYS A 1005 171.70 -80.38 38.73
CA LYS A 1005 172.89 -81.16 39.10
C LYS A 1005 173.30 -82.11 37.96
N MET A 1006 174.61 -82.32 37.86
CA MET A 1006 175.38 -83.16 36.93
C MET A 1006 176.52 -83.79 37.74
#